data_AF-A0A6A2FJC9-F1
#
_entry.id   AF-A0A6A2FJC9-F1
#
_cell.length_a   1.000
_cell.length_b   1.000
_cell.length_c   1.000
_cell.angle_alpha   90.00
_cell.angle_beta   90.00
_cell.angle_gamma   90.00
#
_symmetry.space_group_name_H-M   'P 1'
#
loop_
_entity.id
_entity.type
_entity.pdbx_description
1 polymer ?
#
loop_
_entity_poly.entity_id
_entity_poly.type
_entity_poly.pdbx_seq_one_letter_code
_entity_poly.pdbx_strand_id
1 'polypeptide(L)'
;MVGSITILNVMRKTVLVIVSLFVFAHLQAQIELIKQKPDAINGKGKIYALIIGISDYENIGDLNYADEDAQDFYDFLVKESDLGVDSNNVRLLLNKNATSANVGKELLKLKNRMEEGSTFFFYFAGHGDANGEAQAFLLASDLPPVEDPSLYAFGGGVIHVYFIKDEIRKIITEKKTNVILVTDACRTNELAGSKEGTKAYVNKIMEQNSGEIQFISCAADEKSEESDSWGQGRGVFSYFFMNGLRGLADSRPADGKVTVRELYDYVQRNVEEATIVTDEDLIAVTGKAFRQSPQYCCTEKQNATLVLVNDAVKQNAIAKMAAAEHTIKLASNKGRSAIRTLQTSDSVLKELYNKFYDALDNKKLTSPKGKSAWDYYTAFKNRAGKNGPGVFDATEDIKAALLNDAQITINAFYSYNDKWGMSDKTKRDFYEEGVEKLRKARSLMAPDDPNSPIVKLTRQCMEAAGIFASNQPDDWKRGIKMMDSAITAFPKNPLPLFLKGRLLYNMASYDSALVYLRKSHSIAPRWSMPTIGISDVYSELEQYDSVEVLLNEVIEKNPVAIAYFKLGYHYGEHKEDYESAVFYSKMAHELAPEKTNIINNIGAYYEKQGEEDSALVYYEMAYSLDSNNAFTLCNIGKYHLEKGYYEKAEEALLRALKADSTESVAYRSLGDLYLKKSDFYQYKLGQRLKFWNLSIANYEKAIKYKPADKYLYSIKASAESVMDIALSEATMNRYLKYGKPDADYYNEFALIYLHNEDTAKAMNLFKKGIEADSNFYYPYFNIGEIFYYNSQWDSALKYYEKAISIDDKINYLGYKTERINEKIQEELDRTELIATKERLLVTQQTDINSALELANIYLSEGNNDSAYALYLRVIENDPQTSSDTYLSLFQSARYSYEHTVDTAIMYLAKAARERKDISLAYEYIYYVKDNSGYLYNEEAAECGKLYFACEPTQPDDYRLGDMAYYIAMVYNNSGDTEKTLGWLEESLKKGYWASNLTMDYNFDNLAENKQFKKLIKKYGKKQKQQAPVEDEYNWR
;
A
#
# COMPACT_ATOMS: atom_id res chain seq x y z
N MET A 1 78.72 67.03 69.63
CA MET A 1 78.47 66.66 68.22
C MET A 1 78.82 65.22 67.83
N VAL A 2 79.48 64.41 68.67
CA VAL A 2 79.84 63.01 68.32
C VAL A 2 78.72 62.00 68.63
N GLY A 3 77.86 62.25 69.64
CA GLY A 3 76.77 61.33 70.00
C GLY A 3 75.58 61.27 69.04
N SER A 4 75.31 62.35 68.30
CA SER A 4 74.15 62.45 67.39
C SER A 4 74.36 61.72 66.06
N ILE A 5 75.60 61.53 65.63
CA ILE A 5 75.95 60.85 64.36
C ILE A 5 75.86 59.32 64.52
N THR A 6 76.19 58.80 65.71
CA THR A 6 76.13 57.35 66.00
C THR A 6 74.69 56.86 66.07
N ILE A 7 73.78 57.63 66.68
CA ILE A 7 72.36 57.28 66.77
C ILE A 7 71.70 57.33 65.39
N LEU A 8 72.04 58.33 64.56
CA LEU A 8 71.50 58.40 63.19
C LEU A 8 71.96 57.21 62.33
N ASN A 9 73.22 56.78 62.45
CA ASN A 9 73.73 55.63 61.70
C ASN A 9 73.16 54.30 62.18
N VAL A 10 72.90 54.14 63.48
CA VAL A 10 72.21 52.95 64.01
C VAL A 10 70.76 52.95 63.52
N MET A 11 70.04 54.06 63.60
CA MET A 11 68.66 54.15 63.07
C MET A 11 68.61 53.90 61.57
N ARG A 12 69.56 54.40 60.78
CA ARG A 12 69.60 54.18 59.33
C ARG A 12 69.84 52.71 58.99
N LYS A 13 70.74 52.03 59.73
CA LYS A 13 70.98 50.59 59.58
C LYS A 13 69.78 49.77 60.03
N THR A 14 69.12 50.14 61.12
CA THR A 14 67.91 49.44 61.61
C THR A 14 66.75 49.61 60.63
N VAL A 15 66.53 50.81 60.07
CA VAL A 15 65.51 51.04 59.04
C VAL A 15 65.84 50.29 57.76
N LEU A 16 67.11 50.27 57.31
CA LEU A 16 67.52 49.47 56.15
C LEU A 16 67.30 47.97 56.38
N VAL A 17 67.59 47.44 57.57
CA VAL A 17 67.35 46.03 57.89
C VAL A 17 65.86 45.72 57.96
N ILE A 18 65.04 46.60 58.55
CA ILE A 18 63.59 46.42 58.61
C ILE A 18 62.96 46.50 57.21
N VAL A 19 63.38 47.45 56.37
CA VAL A 19 62.90 47.55 54.98
C VAL A 19 63.37 46.35 54.15
N SER A 20 64.61 45.89 54.35
CA SER A 20 65.11 44.69 53.67
C SER A 20 64.34 43.43 54.10
N LEU A 21 64.03 43.28 55.39
CA LEU A 21 63.21 42.17 55.90
C LEU A 21 61.76 42.26 55.41
N PHE A 22 61.19 43.46 55.30
CA PHE A 22 59.86 43.65 54.70
C PHE A 22 59.86 43.33 53.21
N VAL A 23 60.86 43.79 52.45
CA VAL A 23 60.99 43.47 51.02
C VAL A 23 61.22 41.97 50.85
N PHE A 24 62.05 41.33 51.68
CA PHE A 24 62.29 39.89 51.60
C PHE A 24 61.07 39.09 52.00
N ALA A 25 60.34 39.47 53.06
CA ALA A 25 59.07 38.85 53.44
C ALA A 25 57.97 39.07 52.39
N HIS A 26 57.94 40.24 51.73
CA HIS A 26 57.00 40.52 50.65
C HIS A 26 57.36 39.75 49.38
N LEU A 27 58.66 39.61 49.06
CA LEU A 27 59.14 38.78 47.96
C LEU A 27 58.90 37.30 48.24
N GLN A 28 59.06 36.87 49.49
CA GLN A 28 58.88 35.49 49.91
C GLN A 28 57.39 35.13 50.01
N ALA A 29 56.53 36.07 50.41
CA ALA A 29 55.07 35.97 50.31
C ALA A 29 54.60 36.01 48.85
N GLN A 30 55.21 36.82 47.97
CA GLN A 30 54.95 36.80 46.52
C GLN A 30 55.44 35.49 45.89
N ILE A 31 56.59 34.96 46.31
CA ILE A 31 57.11 33.66 45.87
C ILE A 31 56.25 32.51 46.42
N GLU A 32 55.69 32.62 47.64
CA GLU A 32 54.70 31.67 48.17
C GLU A 32 53.35 31.79 47.47
N LEU A 33 52.90 32.99 47.06
CA LEU A 33 51.74 33.20 46.19
C LEU A 33 51.97 32.61 44.79
N ILE A 34 53.19 32.72 44.25
CA ILE A 34 53.59 32.14 42.95
C ILE A 34 53.78 30.62 43.07
N LYS A 35 54.09 30.10 44.26
CA LYS A 35 54.24 28.65 44.55
C LYS A 35 52.94 27.97 44.95
N GLN A 36 51.95 28.70 45.47
CA GLN A 36 50.56 28.25 45.51
C GLN A 36 50.02 28.29 44.09
N LYS A 37 50.30 27.23 43.33
CA LYS A 37 49.57 26.98 42.09
C LYS A 37 48.07 27.02 42.44
N PRO A 38 47.25 27.85 41.78
CA PRO A 38 45.82 27.82 41.99
C PRO A 38 45.32 26.40 41.72
N ASP A 39 44.25 25.99 42.40
CA ASP A 39 43.47 24.79 42.07
C ASP A 39 42.81 24.98 40.69
N ALA A 40 43.64 25.00 39.65
CA ALA A 40 43.20 24.93 38.28
C ALA A 40 42.61 23.54 38.06
N ILE A 41 41.44 23.48 37.41
CA ILE A 41 40.74 22.21 37.15
C ILE A 41 41.65 21.22 36.41
N ASN A 42 42.65 21.72 35.68
CA ASN A 42 43.58 20.91 34.92
C ASN A 42 44.86 20.46 35.65
N GLY A 43 45.15 20.90 36.89
CA GLY A 43 46.34 20.45 37.64
C GLY A 43 47.63 20.30 36.80
N LYS A 44 48.23 19.09 36.80
CA LYS A 44 49.30 18.64 35.86
C LYS A 44 48.76 17.68 34.76
N GLY A 45 47.45 17.48 34.67
CA GLY A 45 46.80 16.48 33.82
C GLY A 45 46.61 16.93 32.37
N LYS A 46 46.16 16.00 31.52
CA LYS A 46 45.81 16.27 30.11
C LYS A 46 44.34 16.71 30.00
N ILE A 47 44.03 17.48 28.96
CA ILE A 47 42.64 17.83 28.60
C ILE A 47 42.15 16.90 27.50
N TYR A 48 40.95 16.37 27.69
CA TYR A 48 40.18 15.62 26.72
C TYR A 48 38.85 16.33 26.48
N ALA A 49 38.29 16.24 25.28
CA ALA A 49 36.98 16.81 25.00
C ALA A 49 36.21 15.99 23.96
N LEU A 50 34.92 15.79 24.22
CA LEU A 50 33.94 15.34 23.25
C LEU A 50 32.98 16.50 23.00
N ILE A 51 32.98 17.02 21.78
CA ILE A 51 32.28 18.22 21.38
C ILE A 51 31.32 17.82 20.26
N ILE A 52 30.03 18.09 20.48
CA ILE A 52 28.93 17.64 19.64
C ILE A 52 28.08 18.86 19.28
N GLY A 53 27.82 19.07 18.00
CA GLY A 53 26.96 20.13 17.50
C GLY A 53 26.10 19.62 16.36
N ILE A 54 24.78 19.77 16.47
CA ILE A 54 23.83 19.22 15.50
C ILE A 54 22.83 20.29 15.12
N SER A 55 23.01 20.83 13.92
CA SER A 55 22.07 21.75 13.28
C SER A 55 21.19 21.01 12.27
N ASP A 56 21.81 20.13 11.46
CA ASP A 56 21.15 19.34 10.42
C ASP A 56 20.74 17.95 10.94
N TYR A 57 19.43 17.73 11.03
CA TYR A 57 18.77 16.50 11.47
C TYR A 57 18.06 15.80 10.30
N GLU A 58 18.15 14.47 10.25
CA GLU A 58 17.57 13.72 9.12
C GLU A 58 16.03 13.74 9.10
N ASN A 59 15.38 13.72 10.27
CA ASN A 59 13.94 13.44 10.39
C ASN A 59 13.16 14.35 11.35
N ILE A 60 13.80 15.37 11.92
CA ILE A 60 13.16 16.37 12.80
C ILE A 60 13.62 17.78 12.39
N GLY A 61 12.99 18.83 12.93
CA GLY A 61 13.33 20.21 12.58
C GLY A 61 14.78 20.57 12.89
N ASP A 62 15.43 21.22 11.92
CA ASP A 62 16.81 21.69 12.02
C ASP A 62 16.96 22.84 13.04
N LEU A 63 18.17 22.97 13.59
CA LEU A 63 18.62 24.16 14.31
C LEU A 63 19.52 24.99 13.42
N ASN A 64 19.71 26.26 13.75
CA ASN A 64 20.45 27.16 12.88
C ASN A 64 21.95 27.19 13.17
N TYR A 65 22.38 27.08 14.44
CA TYR A 65 23.79 27.39 14.79
C TYR A 65 24.51 26.41 15.74
N ALA A 66 23.90 25.28 16.08
CA ALA A 66 24.44 24.35 17.07
C ALA A 66 25.79 23.72 16.66
N ASP A 67 25.99 23.45 15.37
CA ASP A 67 27.27 22.98 14.83
C ASP A 67 28.34 24.07 14.81
N GLU A 68 27.99 25.34 14.54
CA GLU A 68 28.94 26.44 14.72
C GLU A 68 29.31 26.70 16.19
N ASP A 69 28.36 26.57 17.12
CA ASP A 69 28.63 26.69 18.56
C ASP A 69 29.66 25.64 19.02
N ALA A 70 29.47 24.40 18.58
CA ALA A 70 30.42 23.31 18.81
C ALA A 70 31.78 23.57 18.15
N GLN A 71 31.79 24.09 16.92
CA GLN A 71 33.03 24.41 16.21
C GLN A 71 33.80 25.55 16.89
N ASP A 72 33.12 26.56 17.44
CA ASP A 72 33.72 27.66 18.19
C ASP A 72 34.38 27.15 19.48
N PHE A 73 33.72 26.24 20.20
CA PHE A 73 34.31 25.61 21.39
C PHE A 73 35.55 24.77 21.06
N TYR A 74 35.52 24.02 19.94
CA TYR A 74 36.70 23.29 19.46
C TYR A 74 37.86 24.23 19.13
N ASP A 75 37.59 25.31 18.40
CA ASP A 75 38.59 26.29 17.98
C ASP A 75 39.21 26.99 19.19
N PHE A 76 38.40 27.32 20.18
CA PHE A 76 38.88 27.85 21.45
C PHE A 76 39.85 26.89 22.13
N LEU A 77 39.46 25.63 22.36
CA LEU A 77 40.30 24.66 23.07
C LEU A 77 41.62 24.36 22.34
N VAL A 78 41.58 24.22 21.02
CA VAL A 78 42.72 23.71 20.24
C VAL A 78 43.59 24.82 19.63
N LYS A 79 43.01 25.98 19.30
CA LYS A 79 43.68 27.04 18.52
C LYS A 79 43.89 28.33 19.31
N GLU A 80 42.93 28.73 20.15
CA GLU A 80 42.95 30.05 20.78
C GLU A 80 43.48 30.03 22.23
N SER A 81 43.14 29.00 23.01
CA SER A 81 43.45 28.95 24.45
C SER A 81 44.90 28.54 24.72
N ASP A 82 45.48 29.06 25.81
CA ASP A 82 46.81 28.68 26.31
C ASP A 82 46.81 27.35 27.09
N LEU A 83 45.72 26.59 27.01
CA LEU A 83 45.55 25.33 27.74
C LEU A 83 46.43 24.19 27.19
N GLY A 84 47.04 24.37 26.01
CA GLY A 84 47.96 23.39 25.42
C GLY A 84 47.29 22.06 25.07
N VAL A 85 46.02 22.09 24.66
CA VAL A 85 45.23 20.89 24.38
C VAL A 85 45.76 20.17 23.14
N ASP A 86 46.17 18.90 23.29
CA ASP A 86 46.47 18.06 22.14
C ASP A 86 45.18 17.77 21.36
N SER A 87 45.13 18.21 20.09
CA SER A 87 44.01 17.95 19.18
C SER A 87 43.64 16.47 19.07
N ASN A 88 44.55 15.53 19.34
CA ASN A 88 44.27 14.09 19.37
C ASN A 88 43.41 13.66 20.57
N ASN A 89 43.34 14.46 21.63
CA ASN A 89 42.48 14.25 22.81
C ASN A 89 41.10 14.90 22.66
N VAL A 90 40.86 15.61 21.55
CA VAL A 90 39.58 16.25 21.25
C VAL A 90 38.86 15.50 20.14
N ARG A 91 37.55 15.33 20.27
CA ARG A 91 36.66 14.77 19.23
C ARG A 91 35.56 15.77 18.95
N LEU A 92 35.40 16.11 17.68
CA LEU A 92 34.36 17.01 17.19
C LEU A 92 33.43 16.21 16.27
N LEU A 93 32.16 16.13 16.64
CA LEU A 93 31.10 15.47 15.87
C LEU A 93 30.06 16.51 15.46
N LEU A 94 29.95 16.76 14.17
CA LEU A 94 29.00 17.74 13.60
C LEU A 94 27.97 17.05 12.71
N ASN A 95 26.70 17.48 12.82
CA ASN A 95 25.59 17.11 11.93
C ASN A 95 25.52 15.59 11.71
N LYS A 96 25.44 15.11 10.46
CA LYS A 96 25.42 13.68 10.08
C LYS A 96 26.49 12.78 10.72
N ASN A 97 27.58 13.33 11.26
CA ASN A 97 28.60 12.55 11.96
C ASN A 97 28.28 12.36 13.44
N ALA A 98 27.44 13.20 14.02
CA ALA A 98 26.97 13.18 15.40
C ALA A 98 25.81 12.18 15.61
N THR A 99 25.99 10.96 15.12
CA THR A 99 25.05 9.86 15.35
C THR A 99 25.17 9.34 16.79
N SER A 100 24.08 8.78 17.30
CA SER A 100 24.02 8.20 18.66
C SER A 100 25.15 7.20 18.92
N ALA A 101 25.43 6.31 17.96
CA ALA A 101 26.49 5.32 18.07
C ALA A 101 27.90 5.95 17.98
N ASN A 102 28.09 7.00 17.17
CA ASN A 102 29.38 7.71 17.11
C ASN A 102 29.69 8.47 18.39
N VAL A 103 28.69 9.10 19.01
CA VAL A 103 28.85 9.77 20.30
C VAL A 103 29.26 8.78 21.38
N GLY A 104 28.54 7.65 21.51
CA GLY A 104 28.90 6.60 22.46
C GLY A 104 30.30 6.02 22.22
N LYS A 105 30.64 5.77 20.95
CA LYS A 105 31.95 5.26 20.52
C LYS A 105 33.09 6.20 20.91
N GLU A 106 33.00 7.49 20.57
CA GLU A 106 34.06 8.45 20.87
C GLU A 106 34.19 8.71 22.37
N LEU A 107 33.08 8.71 23.12
CA LEU A 107 33.10 8.79 24.58
C LEU A 107 33.90 7.63 25.20
N LEU A 108 33.60 6.39 24.81
CA LEU A 108 34.30 5.21 25.32
C LEU A 108 35.79 5.19 24.93
N LYS A 109 36.12 5.60 23.69
CA LYS A 109 37.51 5.73 23.23
C LYS A 109 38.30 6.76 24.00
N LEU A 110 37.72 7.94 24.25
CA LEU A 110 38.36 8.98 25.05
C LEU A 110 38.54 8.50 26.49
N LYS A 111 37.48 7.96 27.13
CA LYS A 111 37.54 7.38 28.48
C LYS A 111 38.68 6.37 28.63
N ASN A 112 38.86 5.47 27.64
CA ASN A 112 39.91 4.46 27.71
C ASN A 112 41.32 5.07 27.77
N ARG A 113 41.53 6.22 27.11
CA ARG A 113 42.79 6.95 27.03
C ARG A 113 43.03 7.97 28.15
N MET A 114 42.03 8.28 28.96
CA MET A 114 42.15 9.25 30.05
C MET A 114 43.11 8.76 31.14
N GLU A 115 43.93 9.69 31.63
CA GLU A 115 44.92 9.48 32.70
C GLU A 115 44.44 10.15 34.00
N GLU A 116 44.91 9.66 35.16
CA GLU A 116 44.57 10.24 36.47
C GLU A 116 44.91 11.74 36.53
N GLY A 117 43.98 12.55 37.06
CA GLY A 117 44.14 14.00 37.18
C GLY A 117 43.87 14.80 35.89
N SER A 118 43.42 14.14 34.82
CA SER A 118 42.99 14.81 33.58
C SER A 118 41.71 15.62 33.76
N THR A 119 41.42 16.49 32.80
CA THR A 119 40.11 17.16 32.65
C THR A 119 39.40 16.66 31.40
N PHE A 120 38.09 16.41 31.49
CA PHE A 120 37.24 16.02 30.38
C PHE A 120 36.08 16.98 30.19
N PHE A 121 35.97 17.56 28.99
CA PHE A 121 34.81 18.33 28.57
C PHE A 121 33.84 17.45 27.77
N PHE A 122 32.59 17.40 28.19
CA PHE A 122 31.48 16.93 27.37
C PHE A 122 30.66 18.15 26.97
N TYR A 123 30.74 18.56 25.71
CA TYR A 123 30.00 19.69 25.16
C TYR A 123 28.98 19.18 24.15
N PHE A 124 27.72 19.54 24.34
CA PHE A 124 26.64 19.21 23.42
C PHE A 124 25.82 20.47 23.12
N ALA A 125 25.65 20.77 21.84
CA ALA A 125 24.68 21.74 21.32
C ALA A 125 23.76 21.01 20.33
N GLY A 126 22.45 21.11 20.53
CA GLY A 126 21.45 20.40 19.73
C GLY A 126 20.13 20.20 20.49
N HIS A 127 19.25 19.34 20.00
CA HIS A 127 17.99 19.02 20.66
C HIS A 127 18.16 18.12 21.89
N GLY A 128 17.44 18.44 22.96
CA GLY A 128 17.22 17.59 24.14
C GLY A 128 15.74 17.38 24.39
N ASP A 129 15.34 16.17 24.81
CA ASP A 129 13.93 15.84 25.07
C ASP A 129 13.78 14.76 26.17
N ALA A 130 12.56 14.51 26.61
CA ALA A 130 12.23 13.49 27.60
C ALA A 130 10.88 12.81 27.32
N ASN A 131 10.77 11.57 27.76
CA ASN A 131 9.54 10.79 27.78
C ASN A 131 9.07 10.61 29.22
N GLY A 132 8.22 11.54 29.67
CA GLY A 132 7.80 11.66 31.07
C GLY A 132 8.97 11.92 32.03
N GLU A 133 8.73 11.87 33.33
CA GLU A 133 9.74 12.17 34.37
C GLU A 133 10.85 11.12 34.49
N ALA A 134 10.71 9.96 33.82
CA ALA A 134 11.59 8.81 34.01
C ALA A 134 12.75 8.73 33.01
N GLN A 135 12.64 9.34 31.83
CA GLN A 135 13.59 9.14 30.72
C GLN A 135 13.91 10.45 30.01
N ALA A 136 15.19 10.81 29.93
CA ALA A 136 15.70 12.01 29.27
C ALA A 136 16.79 11.65 28.25
N PHE A 137 16.83 12.39 27.15
CA PHE A 137 17.63 12.09 25.96
C PHE A 137 18.28 13.36 25.39
N LEU A 138 19.49 13.22 24.86
CA LEU A 138 20.03 14.13 23.84
C LEU A 138 19.74 13.50 22.48
N LEU A 139 19.16 14.26 21.55
CA LEU A 139 18.78 13.73 20.24
C LEU A 139 19.97 13.83 19.28
N ALA A 140 20.29 12.72 18.63
CA ALA A 140 21.39 12.63 17.67
C ALA A 140 20.87 12.85 16.24
N SER A 141 21.79 13.05 15.30
CA SER A 141 21.44 13.38 13.90
C SER A 141 20.67 12.26 13.18
N ASP A 142 20.77 11.03 13.67
CA ASP A 142 20.18 9.80 13.13
C ASP A 142 18.84 9.41 13.77
N LEU A 143 18.22 10.32 14.53
CA LEU A 143 16.89 10.10 15.15
C LEU A 143 15.85 9.75 14.07
N PRO A 144 15.03 8.70 14.26
CA PRO A 144 13.91 8.42 13.35
C PRO A 144 12.86 9.55 13.36
N PRO A 145 11.95 9.59 12.37
CA PRO A 145 10.77 10.44 12.46
C PRO A 145 9.87 9.90 13.57
N VAL A 146 9.83 10.63 14.69
CA VAL A 146 9.12 10.20 15.89
C VAL A 146 7.91 11.10 16.13
N GLU A 147 6.73 10.52 15.96
CA GLU A 147 5.44 11.19 16.23
C GLU A 147 5.14 11.31 17.73
N ASP A 148 5.77 10.47 18.57
CA ASP A 148 5.50 10.36 20.01
C ASP A 148 6.78 10.03 20.81
N PRO A 149 7.13 10.78 21.89
CA PRO A 149 8.36 10.56 22.67
C PRO A 149 8.51 9.16 23.27
N SER A 150 7.40 8.45 23.47
CA SER A 150 7.43 7.06 23.95
C SER A 150 8.21 6.11 23.03
N LEU A 151 8.49 6.55 21.80
CA LEU A 151 9.28 5.83 20.81
C LEU A 151 10.80 6.08 20.92
N TYR A 152 11.25 7.17 21.55
CA TYR A 152 12.67 7.55 21.62
C TYR A 152 13.58 6.47 22.18
N ALA A 153 13.18 5.84 23.28
CA ALA A 153 14.01 4.86 23.99
C ALA A 153 14.37 3.61 23.15
N PHE A 154 13.72 3.41 22.00
CA PHE A 154 13.78 2.16 21.24
C PHE A 154 13.92 2.35 19.73
N GLY A 155 13.63 3.56 19.24
CA GLY A 155 13.84 3.97 17.86
C GLY A 155 15.30 4.19 17.50
N GLY A 156 16.22 4.25 18.47
CA GLY A 156 17.61 4.61 18.21
C GLY A 156 17.77 6.10 17.89
N GLY A 157 18.97 6.53 17.51
CA GLY A 157 19.25 7.95 17.24
C GLY A 157 19.09 8.89 18.46
N VAL A 158 19.15 8.33 19.67
CA VAL A 158 19.15 9.09 20.94
C VAL A 158 20.34 8.70 21.80
N ILE A 159 20.78 9.63 22.64
CA ILE A 159 21.78 9.39 23.69
C ILE A 159 21.07 9.53 25.03
N HIS A 160 20.92 8.40 25.73
CA HIS A 160 20.21 8.38 27.01
C HIS A 160 21.02 9.15 28.07
N VAL A 161 20.41 10.12 28.75
CA VAL A 161 21.10 10.93 29.79
C VAL A 161 21.66 10.03 30.90
N TYR A 162 20.91 8.99 31.29
CA TYR A 162 21.39 7.95 32.21
C TYR A 162 22.72 7.32 31.78
N PHE A 163 22.88 6.99 30.50
CA PHE A 163 24.14 6.42 30.00
C PHE A 163 25.30 7.42 30.13
N ILE A 164 25.07 8.69 29.76
CA ILE A 164 26.07 9.75 29.91
C ILE A 164 26.47 9.90 31.38
N LYS A 165 25.50 9.98 32.29
CA LYS A 165 25.74 10.13 33.73
C LYS A 165 26.49 8.96 34.33
N ASP A 166 26.13 7.72 33.96
CA ASP A 166 26.83 6.53 34.41
C ASP A 166 28.29 6.51 33.91
N GLU A 167 28.54 6.88 32.66
CA GLU A 167 29.91 7.00 32.14
C GLU A 167 30.69 8.15 32.77
N ILE A 168 30.07 9.32 33.02
CA ILE A 168 30.68 10.43 33.76
C ILE A 168 31.09 9.97 35.16
N ARG A 169 30.19 9.27 35.88
CA ARG A 169 30.49 8.72 37.20
C ARG A 169 31.72 7.82 37.15
N LYS A 170 31.80 6.90 36.18
CA LYS A 170 32.97 6.02 35.99
C LYS A 170 34.24 6.80 35.64
N ILE A 171 34.15 7.85 34.81
CA ILE A 171 35.29 8.72 34.50
C ILE A 171 35.80 9.41 35.77
N ILE A 172 34.91 9.90 36.62
CA ILE A 172 35.27 10.54 37.89
C ILE A 172 35.87 9.52 38.86
N THR A 173 35.26 8.35 39.04
CA THR A 173 35.67 7.39 40.08
C THR A 173 36.83 6.49 39.65
N GLU A 174 36.82 5.96 38.44
CA GLU A 174 37.81 4.99 37.93
C GLU A 174 39.01 5.71 37.31
N LYS A 175 38.77 6.78 36.54
CA LYS A 175 39.83 7.56 35.89
C LYS A 175 40.28 8.77 36.69
N LYS A 176 39.61 9.09 37.81
CA LYS A 176 39.94 10.24 38.68
C LYS A 176 40.13 11.52 37.86
N THR A 177 39.25 11.71 36.90
CA THR A 177 39.27 12.81 35.93
C THR A 177 38.22 13.83 36.31
N ASN A 178 38.56 15.12 36.24
CA ASN A 178 37.61 16.20 36.43
C ASN A 178 36.71 16.30 35.21
N VAL A 179 35.39 16.26 35.39
CA VAL A 179 34.43 16.35 34.28
C VAL A 179 33.71 17.69 34.29
N ILE A 180 33.61 18.31 33.12
CA ILE A 180 32.81 19.51 32.86
C ILE A 180 31.78 19.14 31.79
N LEU A 181 30.50 19.20 32.16
CA LEU A 181 29.35 18.92 31.31
C LEU A 181 28.72 20.25 30.88
N VAL A 182 28.69 20.51 29.58
CA VAL A 182 28.06 21.68 28.98
C VAL A 182 26.98 21.20 28.01
N THR A 183 25.75 21.61 28.22
CA THR A 183 24.62 21.25 27.34
C THR A 183 23.84 22.49 26.96
N ASP A 184 24.00 22.91 25.71
CA ASP A 184 23.08 23.82 25.03
C ASP A 184 21.98 23.01 24.33
N ALA A 185 21.07 22.46 25.14
CA ALA A 185 20.00 21.61 24.66
C ALA A 185 18.70 21.99 25.36
N CYS A 186 17.83 22.69 24.64
CA CYS A 186 16.45 22.97 25.05
C CYS A 186 15.52 22.77 23.85
N ARG A 187 14.31 22.29 24.13
CA ARG A 187 13.35 21.77 23.15
C ARG A 187 12.78 22.89 22.25
N THR A 188 12.68 22.66 20.93
CA THR A 188 11.83 23.50 20.04
C THR A 188 10.36 23.08 20.14
N ASN A 189 9.43 24.00 19.82
CA ASN A 189 7.98 23.74 19.89
C ASN A 189 7.48 22.65 18.92
N GLU A 190 8.35 22.21 18.00
CA GLU A 190 8.07 21.25 16.92
C GLU A 190 8.25 19.78 17.36
N LEU A 191 8.85 19.53 18.53
CA LEU A 191 9.03 18.18 19.07
C LEU A 191 7.79 17.70 19.84
N ALA A 192 7.44 16.43 19.71
CA ALA A 192 6.19 15.85 20.20
C ALA A 192 6.05 15.91 21.76
N GLY A 193 5.36 16.88 22.37
CA GLY A 193 5.10 16.89 23.85
C GLY A 193 5.61 18.10 24.62
N SER A 194 5.81 19.20 23.89
CA SER A 194 6.64 20.38 24.14
C SER A 194 6.80 20.93 25.56
N LYS A 195 5.87 20.79 26.52
CA LYS A 195 6.00 21.40 27.87
C LYS A 195 6.45 20.46 28.98
N GLU A 196 5.96 19.23 29.02
CA GLU A 196 6.27 18.29 30.11
C GLU A 196 7.67 17.65 29.96
N GLY A 197 8.14 17.49 28.71
CA GLY A 197 9.44 16.89 28.42
C GLY A 197 10.63 17.79 28.77
N THR A 198 10.57 19.10 28.53
CA THR A 198 11.67 20.03 28.86
C THR A 198 11.97 20.01 30.36
N LYS A 199 10.89 20.01 31.16
CA LYS A 199 11.00 19.98 32.61
C LYS A 199 11.64 18.69 33.11
N ALA A 200 11.20 17.56 32.57
CA ALA A 200 11.76 16.25 32.90
C ALA A 200 13.23 16.12 32.46
N TYR A 201 13.60 16.65 31.29
CA TYR A 201 14.98 16.64 30.80
C TYR A 201 15.92 17.42 31.74
N VAL A 202 15.62 18.70 31.99
CA VAL A 202 16.47 19.58 32.82
C VAL A 202 16.59 19.03 34.24
N ASN A 203 15.48 18.57 34.83
CA ASN A 203 15.51 17.92 36.14
C ASN A 203 16.42 16.68 36.11
N LYS A 204 16.32 15.83 35.07
CA LYS A 204 17.05 14.56 35.07
C LYS A 204 18.55 14.72 34.86
N ILE A 205 18.96 15.66 34.01
CA ILE A 205 20.38 15.94 33.82
C ILE A 205 20.99 16.62 35.06
N MET A 206 20.18 17.26 35.90
CA MET A 206 20.61 17.86 37.19
C MET A 206 20.57 16.87 38.37
N GLU A 207 19.59 15.95 38.44
CA GLU A 207 19.29 15.07 39.59
C GLU A 207 20.43 14.10 40.00
N GLN A 208 21.39 13.82 39.12
CA GLN A 208 22.46 12.84 39.34
C GLN A 208 23.84 13.46 39.22
N ASN A 209 24.12 14.49 40.04
CA ASN A 209 25.47 15.02 40.14
C ASN A 209 26.43 13.97 40.72
N SER A 210 27.39 13.53 39.90
CA SER A 210 28.43 12.55 40.24
C SER A 210 29.76 13.22 40.63
N GLY A 211 29.77 14.55 40.79
CA GLY A 211 30.94 15.38 41.07
C GLY A 211 31.45 16.18 39.86
N GLU A 212 30.75 16.16 38.73
CA GLU A 212 31.03 16.97 37.54
C GLU A 212 30.58 18.43 37.72
N ILE A 213 31.24 19.37 37.04
CA ILE A 213 30.76 20.76 36.93
C ILE A 213 29.75 20.81 35.77
N GLN A 214 28.59 21.44 35.96
CA GLN A 214 27.53 21.46 34.94
C GLN A 214 27.17 22.89 34.55
N PHE A 215 27.03 23.13 33.24
CA PHE A 215 26.43 24.32 32.65
C PHE A 215 25.34 23.89 31.67
N ILE A 216 24.10 24.31 31.93
CA ILE A 216 22.93 23.97 31.11
C ILE A 216 22.30 25.27 30.64
N SER A 217 21.86 25.32 29.39
CA SER A 217 21.48 26.57 28.74
C SER A 217 20.22 27.26 29.27
N CYS A 218 19.22 26.52 29.77
CA CYS A 218 17.95 27.10 30.23
C CYS A 218 17.33 26.34 31.42
N ALA A 219 16.36 26.95 32.11
CA ALA A 219 15.59 26.29 33.17
C ALA A 219 14.54 25.32 32.61
N ALA A 220 13.95 24.52 33.51
CA ALA A 220 13.05 23.40 33.20
C ALA A 220 11.79 23.78 32.38
N ASP A 221 11.35 25.05 32.43
CA ASP A 221 10.17 25.56 31.73
C ASP A 221 10.53 26.67 30.69
N GLU A 222 11.79 26.73 30.25
CA GLU A 222 12.31 27.75 29.33
C GLU A 222 12.83 27.14 28.02
N LYS A 223 13.12 27.99 27.03
CA LYS A 223 13.71 27.60 25.73
C LYS A 223 15.13 28.17 25.62
N SER A 224 16.01 27.48 24.89
CA SER A 224 17.30 28.02 24.47
C SER A 224 17.12 28.77 23.16
N GLU A 225 17.45 30.05 23.14
CA GLU A 225 17.30 30.92 21.97
C GLU A 225 18.56 30.96 21.10
N GLU A 226 18.35 31.12 19.81
CA GLU A 226 19.39 31.29 18.81
C GLU A 226 19.00 32.39 17.82
N SER A 227 19.98 33.17 17.35
CA SER A 227 19.72 34.33 16.48
C SER A 227 21.00 34.84 15.82
N ASP A 228 20.84 35.45 14.65
CA ASP A 228 21.87 36.24 13.95
C ASP A 228 22.41 37.40 14.81
N SER A 229 21.62 37.89 15.77
CA SER A 229 21.99 39.01 16.65
C SER A 229 23.20 38.72 17.55
N TRP A 230 23.56 37.44 17.75
CA TRP A 230 24.69 37.04 18.56
C TRP A 230 25.80 36.48 17.68
N GLY A 231 26.87 37.24 17.49
CA GLY A 231 28.09 36.75 16.87
C GLY A 231 27.94 36.26 15.42
N GLN A 232 27.03 36.86 14.64
CA GLN A 232 26.69 36.45 13.26
C GLN A 232 25.96 35.10 13.17
N GLY A 233 25.18 34.75 14.20
CA GLY A 233 24.37 33.52 14.25
C GLY A 233 24.89 32.53 15.29
N ARG A 234 24.33 32.52 16.50
CA ARG A 234 24.73 31.64 17.61
C ARG A 234 23.56 31.37 18.56
N GLY A 235 23.64 30.29 19.33
CA GLY A 235 22.86 30.13 20.56
C GLY A 235 23.28 31.16 21.61
N VAL A 236 22.32 31.85 22.25
CA VAL A 236 22.62 32.94 23.20
C VAL A 236 23.46 32.46 24.38
N PHE A 237 23.17 31.26 24.89
CA PHE A 237 23.94 30.62 25.95
C PHE A 237 25.36 30.32 25.48
N SER A 238 25.50 29.61 24.36
CA SER A 238 26.80 29.24 23.79
C SER A 238 27.67 30.48 23.52
N TYR A 239 27.09 31.54 22.95
CA TYR A 239 27.76 32.81 22.68
C TYR A 239 28.38 33.43 23.95
N PHE A 240 27.59 33.60 25.02
CA PHE A 240 28.09 34.19 26.26
C PHE A 240 29.00 33.23 27.03
N PHE A 241 28.74 31.92 26.98
CA PHE A 241 29.64 30.91 27.56
C PHE A 241 31.04 30.99 26.95
N MET A 242 31.13 31.08 25.62
CA MET A 242 32.39 31.21 24.90
C MET A 242 33.11 32.52 25.19
N ASN A 243 32.40 33.65 25.22
CA ASN A 243 33.00 34.94 25.55
C ASN A 243 33.50 34.98 27.00
N GLY A 244 32.78 34.36 27.93
CA GLY A 244 33.22 34.21 29.31
C GLY A 244 34.54 33.46 29.41
N LEU A 245 34.66 32.31 28.74
CA LEU A 245 35.89 31.51 28.68
C LEU A 245 37.08 32.24 28.03
N ARG A 246 36.82 33.13 27.06
CA ARG A 246 37.84 34.00 26.45
C ARG A 246 38.29 35.15 27.37
N GLY A 247 37.80 35.19 28.60
CA GLY A 247 38.27 36.11 29.65
C GLY A 247 37.33 37.27 29.94
N LEU A 248 36.14 37.34 29.34
CA LEU A 248 35.16 38.37 29.68
C LEU A 248 34.47 38.11 31.04
N ALA A 249 34.55 36.89 31.56
CA ALA A 249 34.03 36.54 32.88
C ALA A 249 34.93 37.02 34.05
N ASP A 250 36.24 37.18 33.80
CA ASP A 250 37.24 37.67 34.76
C ASP A 250 36.93 39.11 35.17
N SER A 251 36.30 39.26 36.34
CA SER A 251 35.68 40.52 36.73
C SER A 251 35.69 40.81 38.23
N ARG A 252 35.64 39.81 39.12
CA ARG A 252 35.54 40.04 40.58
C ARG A 252 36.21 38.92 41.42
N PRO A 253 37.50 39.09 41.79
CA PRO A 253 38.44 40.10 41.31
C PRO A 253 38.89 39.80 39.89
N ALA A 254 39.17 40.83 39.08
CA ALA A 254 39.84 40.64 37.80
C ALA A 254 41.32 40.26 38.04
N ASP A 255 41.57 38.99 38.35
CA ASP A 255 42.88 38.46 38.76
C ASP A 255 43.58 37.68 37.63
N GLY A 256 43.04 37.78 36.42
CA GLY A 256 43.57 37.12 35.22
C GLY A 256 43.19 35.64 35.14
N LYS A 257 42.14 35.23 35.87
CA LYS A 257 41.61 33.87 35.84
C LYS A 257 40.12 33.92 35.56
N VAL A 258 39.62 32.88 34.89
CA VAL A 258 38.18 32.61 34.81
C VAL A 258 37.90 31.43 35.72
N THR A 259 37.31 31.71 36.88
CA THR A 259 36.80 30.67 37.79
C THR A 259 35.44 30.14 37.33
N VAL A 260 35.05 28.97 37.85
CA VAL A 260 33.71 28.41 37.62
C VAL A 260 32.61 29.40 38.02
N ARG A 261 32.76 30.06 39.18
CA ARG A 261 31.79 31.05 39.68
C ARG A 261 31.69 32.27 38.76
N GLU A 262 32.82 32.81 38.34
CA GLU A 262 32.85 33.99 37.47
C GLU A 262 32.21 33.69 36.11
N LEU A 263 32.51 32.52 35.54
CA LEU A 263 31.89 32.11 34.28
C LEU A 263 30.37 31.99 34.43
N TYR A 264 29.90 31.35 35.51
CA TYR A 264 28.46 31.24 35.76
C TYR A 264 27.80 32.61 35.93
N ASP A 265 28.35 33.48 36.79
CA ASP A 265 27.77 34.81 37.04
C ASP A 265 27.76 35.70 35.78
N TYR A 266 28.77 35.55 34.93
CA TYR A 266 28.84 36.22 33.63
C TYR A 266 27.76 35.68 32.68
N VAL A 267 27.71 34.36 32.47
CA VAL A 267 26.78 33.73 31.54
C VAL A 267 25.34 33.99 31.95
N GLN A 268 25.01 33.77 33.23
CA GLN A 268 23.67 34.00 33.75
C GLN A 268 23.21 35.43 33.48
N ARG A 269 24.01 36.43 33.88
CA ARG A 269 23.64 37.85 33.71
C ARG A 269 23.39 38.22 32.26
N ASN A 270 24.33 37.87 31.37
CA ASN A 270 24.26 38.32 29.98
C ASN A 270 23.19 37.56 29.17
N VAL A 271 22.97 36.27 29.44
CA VAL A 271 21.90 35.50 28.77
C VAL A 271 20.53 36.01 29.21
N GLU A 272 20.34 36.24 30.51
CA GLU A 272 19.09 36.77 31.04
C GLU A 272 18.82 38.17 30.48
N GLU A 273 19.82 39.06 30.45
CA GLU A 273 19.69 40.41 29.90
C GLU A 273 19.39 40.41 28.39
N ALA A 274 20.02 39.51 27.62
CA ALA A 274 19.85 39.43 26.18
C ALA A 274 18.51 38.80 25.73
N THR A 275 17.80 38.10 26.62
CA THR A 275 16.57 37.36 26.29
C THR A 275 15.30 37.93 26.91
N ILE A 276 15.40 38.96 27.75
CA ILE A 276 14.22 39.61 28.35
C ILE A 276 13.41 40.32 27.25
N VAL A 277 12.20 39.83 27.02
CA VAL A 277 11.20 40.53 26.20
C VAL A 277 10.56 41.64 27.03
N THR A 278 10.70 42.89 26.57
CA THR A 278 10.12 44.09 27.21
C THR A 278 8.81 44.56 26.58
N ASP A 279 8.32 43.84 25.56
CA ASP A 279 7.12 44.19 24.80
C ASP A 279 5.85 43.94 25.63
N GLU A 280 5.20 45.03 26.06
CA GLU A 280 3.99 45.00 26.89
C GLU A 280 2.82 44.28 26.21
N ASP A 281 2.71 44.34 24.88
CA ASP A 281 1.63 43.69 24.12
C ASP A 281 1.81 42.16 24.08
N LEU A 282 3.06 41.69 23.95
CA LEU A 282 3.38 40.26 23.98
C LEU A 282 3.20 39.66 25.39
N ILE A 283 3.51 40.43 26.43
CA ILE A 283 3.29 40.06 27.84
C ILE A 283 1.79 39.98 28.14
N ALA A 284 0.97 40.87 27.57
CA ALA A 284 -0.49 40.86 27.74
C ALA A 284 -1.16 39.62 27.10
N VAL A 285 -0.63 39.11 25.99
CA VAL A 285 -1.15 37.92 25.28
C VAL A 285 -0.67 36.62 25.91
N THR A 286 0.58 36.56 26.37
CA THR A 286 1.22 35.31 26.86
C THR A 286 1.21 35.16 28.38
N GLY A 287 0.97 36.25 29.13
CA GLY A 287 0.94 36.27 30.59
C GLY A 287 2.29 36.10 31.29
N LYS A 288 3.41 36.05 30.55
CA LYS A 288 4.78 35.95 31.11
C LYS A 288 5.78 36.74 30.25
N ALA A 289 6.69 37.46 30.92
CA ALA A 289 7.93 37.90 30.28
C ALA A 289 8.78 36.67 29.93
N PHE A 290 9.16 36.52 28.66
CA PHE A 290 10.09 35.46 28.25
C PHE A 290 11.51 35.82 28.69
N ARG A 291 12.22 34.85 29.27
CA ARG A 291 13.61 34.96 29.75
C ARG A 291 14.24 33.56 29.70
N GLN A 292 15.51 33.48 29.28
CA GLN A 292 16.33 32.29 29.40
C GLN A 292 17.25 32.41 30.63
N SER A 293 17.21 31.42 31.50
CA SER A 293 17.91 31.38 32.79
C SER A 293 18.81 30.13 32.83
N PRO A 294 20.10 30.27 32.46
CA PRO A 294 21.06 29.16 32.50
C PRO A 294 21.14 28.51 33.89
N GLN A 295 21.26 27.18 33.92
CA GLN A 295 21.39 26.40 35.16
C GLN A 295 22.84 25.96 35.38
N TYR A 296 23.23 25.92 36.65
CA TYR A 296 24.57 25.55 37.08
C TYR A 296 24.52 24.66 38.31
N CYS A 297 25.45 23.72 38.39
CA CYS A 297 25.67 22.93 39.58
C CYS A 297 27.08 23.12 40.15
N CYS A 298 27.13 22.88 41.47
CA CYS A 298 28.23 22.29 42.20
C CYS A 298 29.15 23.32 42.86
N THR A 299 28.55 24.00 43.84
CA THR A 299 29.14 25.07 44.67
C THR A 299 30.48 24.68 45.31
N GLU A 300 30.74 23.40 45.53
CA GLU A 300 32.00 22.90 46.08
C GLU A 300 33.22 23.19 45.18
N LYS A 301 33.03 23.36 43.87
CA LYS A 301 34.09 23.66 42.89
C LYS A 301 34.04 25.09 42.34
N GLN A 302 33.28 25.98 42.97
CA GLN A 302 33.02 27.33 42.47
C GLN A 302 34.29 28.19 42.27
N ASN A 303 35.32 27.97 43.09
CA ASN A 303 36.59 28.73 43.02
C ASN A 303 37.63 28.08 42.10
N ALA A 304 37.32 26.93 41.48
CA ALA A 304 38.26 26.24 40.63
C ALA A 304 38.49 27.05 39.33
N THR A 305 39.75 27.18 38.91
CA THR A 305 40.09 27.95 37.70
C THR A 305 39.87 27.08 36.47
N LEU A 306 39.05 27.55 35.51
CA LEU A 306 38.78 26.91 34.23
C LEU A 306 39.86 27.27 33.21
N VAL A 307 40.16 28.57 33.06
CA VAL A 307 41.10 29.10 32.06
C VAL A 307 41.85 30.30 32.64
N LEU A 308 43.11 30.48 32.25
CA LEU A 308 43.86 31.71 32.50
C LEU A 308 43.57 32.73 31.40
N VAL A 309 43.35 33.99 31.77
CA VAL A 309 43.04 35.04 30.81
C VAL A 309 44.26 35.35 29.96
N ASN A 310 44.10 35.20 28.64
CA ASN A 310 45.05 35.69 27.66
C ASN A 310 44.53 37.02 27.11
N ASP A 311 45.27 38.11 27.35
CA ASP A 311 44.86 39.46 26.94
C ASP A 311 44.63 39.57 25.43
N ALA A 312 45.44 38.92 24.59
CA ALA A 312 45.25 38.95 23.15
C ALA A 312 43.96 38.24 22.72
N VAL A 313 43.64 37.10 23.35
CA VAL A 313 42.38 36.36 23.11
C VAL A 313 41.18 37.17 23.59
N LYS A 314 41.27 37.77 24.78
CA LYS A 314 40.22 38.64 25.36
C LYS A 314 39.97 39.88 24.50
N GLN A 315 41.02 40.57 24.05
CA GLN A 315 40.89 41.73 23.16
C GLN A 315 40.35 41.35 21.78
N ASN A 316 40.75 40.21 21.22
CA ASN A 316 40.17 39.70 19.98
C ASN A 316 38.68 39.35 20.12
N ALA A 317 38.27 38.79 21.26
CA ALA A 317 36.86 38.53 21.55
C ALA A 317 36.06 39.84 21.59
N ILE A 318 36.56 40.85 22.33
CA ILE A 318 35.95 42.19 22.40
C ILE A 318 35.87 42.83 21.00
N ALA A 319 36.92 42.72 20.19
CA ALA A 319 36.94 43.25 18.83
C ALA A 319 35.94 42.54 17.90
N LYS A 320 35.81 41.20 18.00
CA LYS A 320 34.81 40.43 17.24
C LYS A 320 33.38 40.80 17.64
N MET A 321 33.12 41.03 18.93
CA MET A 321 31.82 41.48 19.42
C MET A 321 31.47 42.89 18.89
N ALA A 322 32.47 43.77 18.76
CA ALA A 322 32.29 45.12 18.21
C ALA A 322 32.17 45.16 16.67
N ALA A 323 32.69 44.15 15.97
CA ALA A 323 32.72 44.08 14.50
C ALA A 323 31.55 43.30 13.88
N ALA A 324 30.55 42.88 14.67
CA ALA A 324 29.46 42.01 14.23
C ALA A 324 28.39 42.69 13.33
N GLU A 325 28.70 43.81 12.67
CA GLU A 325 27.90 44.36 11.57
C GLU A 325 28.50 43.97 10.21
N HIS A 326 27.72 43.21 9.43
CA HIS A 326 27.91 42.88 8.02
C HIS A 326 29.15 42.07 7.59
N THR A 327 29.06 40.73 7.62
CA THR A 327 29.49 39.88 6.49
C THR A 327 28.93 38.45 6.61
N ILE A 328 28.33 37.92 5.54
CA ILE A 328 27.85 36.54 5.44
C ILE A 328 29.02 35.63 5.04
N LYS A 329 29.23 34.50 5.72
CA LYS A 329 30.15 33.44 5.28
C LYS A 329 29.52 32.06 5.40
N LEU A 330 29.64 31.30 4.30
CA LEU A 330 29.27 29.89 4.19
C LEU A 330 30.21 29.00 5.02
N ALA A 331 29.61 28.15 5.86
CA ALA A 331 30.30 27.14 6.65
C ALA A 331 30.87 26.01 5.78
N SER A 332 32.10 25.60 6.08
CA SER A 332 32.79 24.49 5.40
C SER A 332 32.72 23.21 6.22
N ASN A 333 32.00 22.22 5.72
CA ASN A 333 31.96 20.86 6.25
C ASN A 333 33.31 20.14 6.09
N LYS A 334 34.15 20.11 7.14
CA LYS A 334 35.33 19.23 7.19
C LYS A 334 35.53 18.62 8.59
N GLY A 335 34.75 17.60 8.91
CA GLY A 335 35.12 16.65 9.96
C GLY A 335 36.46 15.99 9.62
N ARG A 336 37.50 16.21 10.43
CA ARG A 336 38.79 15.52 10.29
C ARG A 336 38.65 14.06 10.73
N SER A 337 38.89 13.11 9.84
CA SER A 337 39.12 11.72 10.27
C SER A 337 40.46 11.65 11.01
N ALA A 338 40.47 11.04 12.20
CA ALA A 338 41.72 10.73 12.89
C ALA A 338 42.65 9.90 11.97
N ILE A 339 43.95 10.20 11.98
CA ILE A 339 44.94 9.38 11.28
C ILE A 339 45.01 8.03 11.99
N ARG A 340 44.50 6.97 11.35
CA ARG A 340 44.45 5.61 11.91
C ARG A 340 45.77 4.89 11.60
N THR A 341 46.64 4.76 12.58
CA THR A 341 47.92 4.03 12.43
C THR A 341 48.07 2.98 13.51
N LEU A 342 48.17 1.71 13.10
CA LEU A 342 48.48 0.60 14.01
C LEU A 342 50.00 0.52 14.25
N GLN A 343 50.44 0.73 15.48
CA GLN A 343 51.82 0.51 15.87
C GLN A 343 52.05 -0.98 16.21
N THR A 344 52.63 -1.72 15.27
CA THR A 344 53.00 -3.13 15.43
C THR A 344 54.12 -3.50 14.46
N SER A 345 54.95 -4.49 14.81
CA SER A 345 55.93 -5.10 13.91
C SER A 345 55.35 -6.24 13.06
N ASP A 346 54.12 -6.69 13.34
CA ASP A 346 53.45 -7.75 12.58
C ASP A 346 52.82 -7.20 11.28
N SER A 347 53.45 -7.52 10.15
CA SER A 347 53.04 -7.04 8.82
C SER A 347 51.67 -7.55 8.40
N VAL A 348 51.32 -8.79 8.74
CA VAL A 348 49.99 -9.38 8.42
C VAL A 348 48.91 -8.70 9.26
N LEU A 349 49.22 -8.40 10.52
CA LEU A 349 48.30 -7.70 11.40
C LEU A 349 48.02 -6.27 10.89
N LYS A 350 49.05 -5.58 10.41
CA LYS A 350 48.92 -4.26 9.78
C LYS A 350 48.11 -4.31 8.48
N GLU A 351 48.31 -5.33 7.66
CA GLU A 351 47.53 -5.53 6.43
C GLU A 351 46.04 -5.78 6.73
N LEU A 352 45.73 -6.66 7.70
CA LEU A 352 44.35 -6.93 8.12
C LEU A 352 43.67 -5.68 8.69
N TYR A 353 44.39 -4.89 9.49
CA TYR A 353 43.91 -3.62 10.02
C TYR A 353 43.58 -2.62 8.91
N ASN A 354 44.46 -2.46 7.91
CA ASN A 354 44.21 -1.57 6.78
C ASN A 354 43.01 -2.04 5.94
N LYS A 355 42.93 -3.34 5.60
CA LYS A 355 41.78 -3.90 4.87
C LYS A 355 40.46 -3.75 5.63
N PHE A 356 40.50 -3.88 6.95
CA PHE A 356 39.35 -3.63 7.81
C PHE A 356 38.85 -2.19 7.66
N TYR A 357 39.70 -1.18 7.83
CA TYR A 357 39.29 0.21 7.70
C TYR A 357 38.94 0.60 6.27
N ASP A 358 39.62 0.06 5.26
CA ASP A 358 39.24 0.25 3.86
C ASP A 358 37.81 -0.27 3.62
N ALA A 359 37.48 -1.46 4.11
CA ALA A 359 36.13 -2.00 3.98
C ALA A 359 35.09 -1.20 4.79
N LEU A 360 35.47 -0.72 5.99
CA LEU A 360 34.62 0.08 6.86
C LEU A 360 34.26 1.43 6.22
N ASP A 361 35.27 2.15 5.70
CA ASP A 361 35.10 3.47 5.08
C ASP A 361 34.31 3.38 3.76
N ASN A 362 34.36 2.23 3.08
CA ASN A 362 33.54 1.91 1.91
C ASN A 362 32.17 1.30 2.25
N LYS A 363 31.74 1.32 3.53
CA LYS A 363 30.46 0.76 4.02
C LYS A 363 30.22 -0.72 3.68
N LYS A 364 31.26 -1.50 3.42
CA LYS A 364 31.17 -2.96 3.15
C LYS A 364 31.13 -3.74 4.45
N LEU A 365 30.08 -3.54 5.26
CA LEU A 365 30.08 -3.98 6.66
C LEU A 365 29.98 -5.50 6.83
N THR A 366 29.01 -6.12 6.16
CA THR A 366 28.73 -7.57 6.27
C THR A 366 28.78 -8.31 4.93
N SER A 367 28.86 -7.57 3.82
CA SER A 367 28.88 -8.07 2.44
C SER A 367 29.94 -7.33 1.61
N PRO A 368 30.62 -7.98 0.64
CA PRO A 368 30.53 -9.40 0.31
C PRO A 368 31.26 -10.28 1.34
N LYS A 369 30.72 -11.49 1.57
CA LYS A 369 31.27 -12.47 2.51
C LYS A 369 32.73 -12.80 2.18
N GLY A 370 33.58 -12.82 3.20
CA GLY A 370 35.03 -13.03 3.10
C GLY A 370 35.85 -11.77 2.76
N LYS A 371 35.20 -10.65 2.43
CA LYS A 371 35.84 -9.37 2.10
C LYS A 371 35.13 -8.18 2.75
N SER A 372 34.31 -8.43 3.76
CA SER A 372 33.60 -7.39 4.50
C SER A 372 34.46 -6.86 5.66
N ALA A 373 34.12 -5.68 6.17
CA ALA A 373 34.73 -5.11 7.36
C ALA A 373 34.62 -6.08 8.54
N TRP A 374 33.47 -6.76 8.70
CA TRP A 374 33.29 -7.79 9.72
C TRP A 374 34.30 -8.95 9.58
N ASP A 375 34.53 -9.44 8.36
CA ASP A 375 35.45 -10.55 8.11
C ASP A 375 36.89 -10.15 8.41
N TYR A 376 37.31 -8.97 7.93
CA TYR A 376 38.65 -8.44 8.21
C TYR A 376 38.87 -8.14 9.69
N TYR A 377 37.87 -7.56 10.37
CA TYR A 377 37.91 -7.35 11.82
C TYR A 377 38.03 -8.67 12.59
N THR A 378 37.26 -9.70 12.21
CA THR A 378 37.31 -11.00 12.87
C THR A 378 38.69 -11.65 12.71
N ALA A 379 39.25 -11.61 11.50
CA ALA A 379 40.61 -12.09 11.24
C ALA A 379 41.67 -11.28 12.00
N PHE A 380 41.54 -9.95 12.01
CA PHE A 380 42.41 -9.04 12.75
C PHE A 380 42.40 -9.35 14.25
N LYS A 381 41.21 -9.41 14.87
CA LYS A 381 41.03 -9.70 16.30
C LYS A 381 41.57 -11.08 16.70
N ASN A 382 41.33 -12.09 15.88
CA ASN A 382 41.83 -13.44 16.14
C ASN A 382 43.37 -13.50 16.12
N ARG A 383 44.01 -12.73 15.22
CA ARG A 383 45.47 -12.64 15.14
C ARG A 383 46.07 -11.77 16.24
N ALA A 384 45.44 -10.63 16.55
CA ALA A 384 45.89 -9.70 17.58
C ALA A 384 45.73 -10.27 19.02
N GLY A 385 44.76 -11.17 19.20
CA GLY A 385 44.25 -11.57 20.51
C GLY A 385 43.26 -10.53 21.08
N LYS A 386 42.44 -10.93 22.06
CA LYS A 386 41.34 -10.10 22.61
C LYS A 386 41.78 -8.72 23.09
N ASN A 387 42.99 -8.62 23.64
CA ASN A 387 43.57 -7.38 24.18
C ASN A 387 44.76 -6.89 23.34
N GLY A 388 44.86 -7.33 22.08
CA GLY A 388 45.92 -6.92 21.18
C GLY A 388 45.85 -5.44 20.78
N PRO A 389 46.95 -4.87 20.26
CA PRO A 389 47.01 -3.47 19.87
C PRO A 389 45.93 -3.16 18.81
N GLY A 390 45.20 -2.06 19.01
CA GLY A 390 44.15 -1.59 18.09
C GLY A 390 42.84 -2.38 18.10
N VAL A 391 42.73 -3.48 18.86
CA VAL A 391 41.50 -4.31 18.90
C VAL A 391 40.33 -3.58 19.53
N PHE A 392 40.56 -2.85 20.62
CA PHE A 392 39.51 -2.05 21.26
C PHE A 392 38.95 -1.02 20.27
N ASP A 393 39.82 -0.22 19.64
CA ASP A 393 39.40 0.81 18.69
C ASP A 393 38.64 0.22 17.49
N ALA A 394 39.16 -0.86 16.92
CA ALA A 394 38.52 -1.56 15.81
C ALA A 394 37.15 -2.16 16.21
N THR A 395 37.03 -2.66 17.45
CA THR A 395 35.77 -3.19 17.99
C THR A 395 34.71 -2.10 18.11
N GLU A 396 35.08 -0.95 18.66
CA GLU A 396 34.17 0.19 18.82
C GLU A 396 33.78 0.79 17.47
N ASP A 397 34.71 0.85 16.50
CA ASP A 397 34.44 1.36 15.15
C ASP A 397 33.48 0.47 14.35
N ILE A 398 33.71 -0.85 14.30
CA ILE A 398 32.80 -1.77 13.60
C ILE A 398 31.43 -1.82 14.31
N LYS A 399 31.39 -1.77 15.66
CA LYS A 399 30.14 -1.76 16.42
C LYS A 399 29.31 -0.53 16.08
N ALA A 400 29.90 0.66 16.08
CA ALA A 400 29.21 1.89 15.72
C ALA A 400 28.76 1.90 14.26
N ALA A 401 29.59 1.43 13.33
CA ALA A 401 29.21 1.34 11.92
C ALA A 401 28.03 0.39 11.69
N LEU A 402 28.01 -0.76 12.36
CA LEU A 402 26.88 -1.70 12.30
C LEU A 402 25.60 -1.11 12.89
N LEU A 403 25.69 -0.36 14.00
CA LEU A 403 24.54 0.31 14.62
C LEU A 403 24.01 1.43 13.73
N ASN A 404 24.87 2.31 13.21
CA ASN A 404 24.49 3.38 12.30
C ASN A 404 23.81 2.84 11.03
N ASP A 405 24.32 1.75 10.47
CA ASP A 405 23.73 1.17 9.26
C ASP A 405 22.43 0.42 9.55
N ALA A 406 22.32 -0.24 10.71
CA ALA A 406 21.04 -0.78 11.19
C ALA A 406 20.01 0.32 11.50
N GLN A 407 20.45 1.52 11.89
CA GLN A 407 19.59 2.66 12.16
C GLN A 407 18.80 3.08 10.93
N ILE A 408 19.36 2.94 9.71
CA ILE A 408 18.62 3.15 8.46
C ILE A 408 17.41 2.21 8.38
N THR A 409 17.61 0.93 8.72
CA THR A 409 16.53 -0.06 8.73
C THR A 409 15.49 0.23 9.81
N ILE A 410 15.90 0.82 10.94
CA ILE A 410 15.01 1.24 12.03
C ILE A 410 14.22 2.49 11.61
N ASN A 411 14.87 3.52 11.07
CA ASN A 411 14.23 4.75 10.60
C ASN A 411 13.17 4.43 9.54
N ALA A 412 13.47 3.56 8.57
CA ALA A 412 12.52 3.09 7.57
C ALA A 412 11.30 2.35 8.15
N PHE A 413 11.43 1.76 9.34
CA PHE A 413 10.32 1.10 10.03
C PHE A 413 9.43 2.12 10.77
N TYR A 414 10.02 3.17 11.35
CA TYR A 414 9.31 4.22 12.05
C TYR A 414 8.65 5.24 11.13
N SER A 415 9.31 5.62 10.02
CA SER A 415 8.76 6.53 9.02
C SER A 415 7.53 5.97 8.33
N TYR A 416 7.36 4.64 8.36
CA TYR A 416 6.39 3.86 7.61
C TYR A 416 6.30 4.25 6.11
N ASN A 417 7.20 5.08 5.60
CA ASN A 417 7.15 5.64 4.26
C ASN A 417 7.90 4.73 3.29
N ASP A 418 8.98 4.06 3.72
CA ASP A 418 9.95 3.50 2.76
C ASP A 418 9.60 2.17 2.09
N LYS A 419 8.46 1.52 2.40
CA LYS A 419 8.23 0.14 1.89
C LYS A 419 6.85 -0.18 1.37
N TRP A 420 6.04 0.83 1.13
CA TRP A 420 4.81 0.66 0.39
C TRP A 420 5.12 0.34 -1.06
N GLY A 421 4.41 -0.65 -1.63
CA GLY A 421 4.70 -1.15 -2.98
C GLY A 421 5.92 -2.05 -3.12
N MET A 422 6.74 -2.25 -2.07
CA MET A 422 7.76 -3.31 -2.09
C MET A 422 7.12 -4.68 -1.95
N SER A 423 7.63 -5.66 -2.71
CA SER A 423 7.23 -7.05 -2.54
C SER A 423 7.60 -7.57 -1.14
N ASP A 424 6.84 -8.56 -0.66
CA ASP A 424 7.04 -9.20 0.64
C ASP A 424 8.44 -9.78 0.81
N LYS A 425 9.06 -10.23 -0.28
CA LYS A 425 10.45 -10.70 -0.30
C LYS A 425 11.41 -9.55 -0.03
N THR A 426 11.32 -8.45 -0.77
CA THR A 426 12.22 -7.30 -0.61
C THR A 426 12.12 -6.70 0.79
N LYS A 427 10.90 -6.62 1.36
CA LYS A 427 10.69 -6.21 2.75
C LYS A 427 11.43 -7.11 3.73
N ARG A 428 11.30 -8.44 3.57
CA ARG A 428 11.97 -9.44 4.43
C ARG A 428 13.48 -9.33 4.34
N ASP A 429 14.03 -9.32 3.13
CA ASP A 429 15.48 -9.26 2.89
C ASP A 429 16.08 -7.99 3.54
N PHE A 430 15.40 -6.85 3.41
CA PHE A 430 15.83 -5.60 4.05
C PHE A 430 15.84 -5.69 5.58
N TYR A 431 14.78 -6.24 6.20
CA TYR A 431 14.75 -6.40 7.66
C TYR A 431 15.77 -7.41 8.15
N GLU A 432 15.99 -8.50 7.41
CA GLU A 432 16.98 -9.52 7.72
C GLU A 432 18.40 -8.94 7.74
N GLU A 433 18.72 -8.06 6.78
CA GLU A 433 20.02 -7.40 6.73
C GLU A 433 20.27 -6.52 7.96
N GLY A 434 19.28 -5.71 8.38
CA GLY A 434 19.36 -4.91 9.61
C GLY A 434 19.45 -5.79 10.87
N VAL A 435 18.68 -6.88 10.93
CA VAL A 435 18.73 -7.86 12.04
C VAL A 435 20.11 -8.49 12.17
N GLU A 436 20.76 -8.81 11.06
CA GLU A 436 22.12 -9.37 11.07
C GLU A 436 23.16 -8.36 11.59
N LYS A 437 23.03 -7.09 11.21
CA LYS A 437 23.90 -6.01 11.72
C LYS A 437 23.72 -5.82 13.22
N LEU A 438 22.49 -5.79 13.72
CA LEU A 438 22.21 -5.71 15.16
C LEU A 438 22.70 -6.95 15.93
N ARG A 439 22.57 -8.15 15.34
CA ARG A 439 23.10 -9.40 15.92
C ARG A 439 24.62 -9.32 16.08
N LYS A 440 25.32 -8.88 15.04
CA LYS A 440 26.78 -8.68 15.07
C LYS A 440 27.18 -7.59 16.05
N ALA A 441 26.53 -6.43 16.04
CA ALA A 441 26.80 -5.33 16.98
C ALA A 441 26.63 -5.80 18.43
N ARG A 442 25.54 -6.51 18.75
CA ARG A 442 25.30 -7.06 20.08
C ARG A 442 26.36 -8.08 20.50
N SER A 443 26.89 -8.88 19.58
CA SER A 443 27.97 -9.83 19.89
C SER A 443 29.29 -9.17 20.32
N LEU A 444 29.43 -7.87 20.06
CA LEU A 444 30.57 -7.06 20.47
C LEU A 444 30.37 -6.35 21.81
N MET A 445 29.14 -6.35 22.33
CA MET A 445 28.80 -5.71 23.60
C MET A 445 29.17 -6.62 24.77
N ALA A 446 29.59 -6.00 25.87
CA ALA A 446 29.79 -6.72 27.12
C ALA A 446 28.45 -7.24 27.66
N PRO A 447 28.43 -8.34 28.45
CA PRO A 447 27.19 -8.86 29.03
C PRO A 447 26.41 -7.84 29.88
N ASP A 448 27.13 -6.92 30.50
CA ASP A 448 26.66 -5.82 31.36
C ASP A 448 26.55 -4.48 30.64
N ASP A 449 26.73 -4.43 29.31
CA ASP A 449 26.56 -3.21 28.52
C ASP A 449 25.10 -2.71 28.63
N PRO A 450 24.88 -1.47 29.12
CA PRO A 450 23.54 -0.94 29.37
C PRO A 450 22.70 -0.80 28.08
N ASN A 451 23.32 -0.75 26.90
CA ASN A 451 22.63 -0.68 25.62
C ASN A 451 22.28 -2.06 25.04
N SER A 452 22.86 -3.15 25.57
CA SER A 452 22.63 -4.53 25.09
C SER A 452 21.15 -4.96 25.15
N PRO A 453 20.36 -4.65 26.21
CA PRO A 453 18.94 -4.93 26.24
C PRO A 453 18.13 -4.19 25.16
N ILE A 454 18.49 -2.93 24.88
CA ILE A 454 17.82 -2.10 23.86
C ILE A 454 18.10 -2.67 22.47
N VAL A 455 19.36 -2.95 22.15
CA VAL A 455 19.77 -3.55 20.87
C VAL A 455 19.11 -4.92 20.66
N LYS A 456 18.97 -5.72 21.73
CA LYS A 456 18.23 -6.99 21.68
C LYS A 456 16.77 -6.77 21.31
N LEU A 457 16.11 -5.80 21.96
CA LEU A 457 14.70 -5.49 21.74
C LEU A 457 14.46 -5.00 20.30
N THR A 458 15.23 -4.02 19.84
CA THR A 458 15.11 -3.47 18.49
C THR A 458 15.32 -4.56 17.44
N ARG A 459 16.32 -5.43 17.64
CA ARG A 459 16.53 -6.61 16.78
C ARG A 459 15.31 -7.54 16.75
N GLN A 460 14.72 -7.83 17.91
CA GLN A 460 13.51 -8.66 17.99
C GLN A 460 12.33 -8.00 17.25
N CYS A 461 12.17 -6.69 17.39
CA CYS A 461 11.10 -5.95 16.72
C CYS A 461 11.27 -5.96 15.20
N MET A 462 12.48 -5.75 14.70
CA MET A 462 12.77 -5.79 13.26
C MET A 462 12.62 -7.20 12.67
N GLU A 463 13.01 -8.23 13.43
CA GLU A 463 12.78 -9.62 13.04
C GLU A 463 11.27 -9.92 12.98
N ALA A 464 10.48 -9.42 13.94
CA ALA A 464 9.02 -9.53 13.89
C ALA A 464 8.40 -8.74 12.73
N ALA A 465 8.93 -7.56 12.39
CA ALA A 465 8.50 -6.78 11.24
C ALA A 465 8.78 -7.51 9.91
N GLY A 466 9.93 -8.20 9.80
CA GLY A 466 10.22 -9.09 8.68
C GLY A 466 9.26 -10.28 8.62
N ILE A 467 9.00 -10.93 9.76
CA ILE A 467 8.04 -12.04 9.88
C ILE A 467 6.62 -11.60 9.51
N PHE A 468 6.22 -10.39 9.86
CA PHE A 468 4.90 -9.85 9.50
C PHE A 468 4.68 -9.83 7.99
N ALA A 469 5.72 -9.59 7.20
CA ALA A 469 5.69 -9.67 5.74
C ALA A 469 5.75 -11.11 5.19
N SER A 470 5.76 -12.16 6.02
CA SER A 470 5.65 -13.55 5.56
C SER A 470 4.18 -13.94 5.40
N ASN A 471 3.88 -14.83 4.44
CA ASN A 471 2.54 -15.43 4.28
C ASN A 471 2.46 -16.82 4.91
N GLN A 472 3.09 -17.02 6.07
CA GLN A 472 3.25 -18.32 6.72
C GLN A 472 2.83 -18.28 8.20
N PRO A 473 1.72 -18.95 8.59
CA PRO A 473 1.20 -18.91 9.96
C PRO A 473 2.20 -19.35 11.05
N ASP A 474 3.11 -20.27 10.74
CA ASP A 474 4.11 -20.74 11.71
C ASP A 474 5.22 -19.72 11.97
N ASP A 475 5.53 -18.87 11.00
CA ASP A 475 6.44 -17.75 11.20
C ASP A 475 5.77 -16.70 12.11
N TRP A 476 4.48 -16.39 11.89
CA TRP A 476 3.75 -15.43 12.74
C TRP A 476 3.70 -15.87 14.20
N LYS A 477 3.44 -17.15 14.47
CA LYS A 477 3.51 -17.72 15.84
C LYS A 477 4.88 -17.53 16.48
N ARG A 478 5.97 -17.72 15.72
CA ARG A 478 7.34 -17.48 16.19
C ARG A 478 7.55 -16.00 16.51
N GLY A 479 7.07 -15.10 15.66
CA GLY A 479 7.07 -13.66 15.88
C GLY A 479 6.33 -13.27 17.16
N ILE A 480 5.14 -13.82 17.40
CA ILE A 480 4.34 -13.56 18.61
C ILE A 480 5.08 -13.98 19.86
N LYS A 481 5.67 -15.18 19.90
CA LYS A 481 6.48 -15.65 21.05
C LYS A 481 7.68 -14.74 21.32
N MET A 482 8.29 -14.21 20.25
CA MET A 482 9.37 -13.25 20.37
C MET A 482 8.89 -11.92 20.96
N MET A 483 7.72 -11.44 20.54
CA MET A 483 7.08 -10.25 21.11
C MET A 483 6.64 -10.46 22.55
N ASP A 484 6.21 -11.66 22.96
CA ASP A 484 5.93 -11.97 24.37
C ASP A 484 7.16 -11.76 25.26
N SER A 485 8.31 -12.28 24.82
CA SER A 485 9.58 -12.06 25.53
C SER A 485 9.97 -10.59 25.58
N ALA A 486 9.70 -9.82 24.53
CA ALA A 486 9.98 -8.39 24.46
C ALA A 486 9.05 -7.59 25.40
N ILE A 487 7.76 -7.89 25.41
CA ILE A 487 6.75 -7.25 26.27
C ILE A 487 7.04 -7.56 27.75
N THR A 488 7.48 -8.77 28.09
CA THR A 488 7.86 -9.10 29.47
C THR A 488 9.06 -8.27 29.94
N ALA A 489 10.05 -8.06 29.07
CA ALA A 489 11.23 -7.26 29.40
C ALA A 489 10.93 -5.75 29.42
N PHE A 490 10.02 -5.28 28.55
CA PHE A 490 9.70 -3.87 28.36
C PHE A 490 8.18 -3.65 28.26
N PRO A 491 7.43 -3.79 29.37
CA PRO A 491 5.96 -3.82 29.33
C PRO A 491 5.30 -2.47 28.98
N LYS A 492 6.04 -1.36 29.12
CA LYS A 492 5.60 -0.01 28.76
C LYS A 492 6.12 0.44 27.39
N ASN A 493 6.64 -0.48 26.57
CA ASN A 493 7.07 -0.13 25.23
C ASN A 493 5.92 -0.36 24.24
N PRO A 494 5.51 0.68 23.47
CA PRO A 494 4.40 0.55 22.52
C PRO A 494 4.75 -0.35 21.33
N LEU A 495 6.02 -0.50 20.97
CA LEU A 495 6.45 -1.16 19.74
C LEU A 495 6.23 -2.67 19.72
N PRO A 496 6.67 -3.46 20.72
CA PRO A 496 6.38 -4.89 20.77
C PRO A 496 4.87 -5.19 20.86
N LEU A 497 4.10 -4.30 21.51
CA LEU A 497 2.65 -4.41 21.61
C LEU A 497 2.00 -4.23 20.23
N PHE A 498 2.40 -3.18 19.49
CA PHE A 498 1.94 -2.94 18.13
C PHE A 498 2.26 -4.13 17.21
N LEU A 499 3.51 -4.57 17.19
CA LEU A 499 3.95 -5.70 16.35
C LEU A 499 3.23 -6.99 16.70
N LYS A 500 3.00 -7.27 17.99
CA LYS A 500 2.19 -8.41 18.41
C LYS A 500 0.75 -8.30 17.90
N GLY A 501 0.15 -7.11 18.02
CA GLY A 501 -1.17 -6.81 17.47
C GLY A 501 -1.25 -7.08 15.97
N ARG A 502 -0.27 -6.60 15.19
CA ARG A 502 -0.19 -6.83 13.73
C ARG A 502 -0.02 -8.31 13.37
N LEU A 503 0.79 -9.06 14.12
CA LEU A 503 0.96 -10.49 13.89
C LEU A 503 -0.31 -11.29 14.23
N LEU A 504 -1.05 -10.88 15.26
CA LEU A 504 -2.35 -11.47 15.62
C LEU A 504 -3.42 -11.14 14.58
N TYR A 505 -3.38 -9.94 14.00
CA TYR A 505 -4.23 -9.55 12.87
C TYR A 505 -4.01 -10.49 11.67
N ASN A 506 -2.77 -10.77 11.27
CA ASN A 506 -2.49 -11.73 10.18
C ASN A 506 -2.99 -13.15 10.50
N MET A 507 -3.07 -13.52 11.78
CA MET A 507 -3.65 -14.79 12.24
C MET A 507 -5.19 -14.77 12.32
N ALA A 508 -5.86 -13.73 11.79
CA ALA A 508 -7.29 -13.49 11.91
C ALA A 508 -7.80 -13.51 13.37
N SER A 509 -6.92 -13.25 14.35
CA SER A 509 -7.23 -13.26 15.78
C SER A 509 -7.57 -11.85 16.25
N TYR A 510 -8.64 -11.27 15.67
CA TYR A 510 -8.98 -9.84 15.74
C TYR A 510 -9.21 -9.30 17.16
N ASP A 511 -9.92 -10.04 18.02
CA ASP A 511 -10.14 -9.62 19.42
C ASP A 511 -8.82 -9.45 20.18
N SER A 512 -7.91 -10.41 20.00
CA SER A 512 -6.59 -10.36 20.63
C SER A 512 -5.74 -9.25 20.01
N ALA A 513 -5.81 -9.05 18.68
CA ALA A 513 -5.12 -7.98 18.00
C ALA A 513 -5.51 -6.60 18.57
N LEU A 514 -6.82 -6.34 18.73
CA LEU A 514 -7.35 -5.10 19.30
C LEU A 514 -6.83 -4.85 20.72
N VAL A 515 -6.73 -5.87 21.57
CA VAL A 515 -6.20 -5.72 22.94
C VAL A 515 -4.78 -5.15 22.93
N TYR A 516 -3.90 -5.68 22.08
CA TYR A 516 -2.50 -5.23 22.04
C TYR A 516 -2.34 -3.90 21.30
N LEU A 517 -3.10 -3.68 20.22
CA LEU A 517 -3.09 -2.40 19.50
C LEU A 517 -3.61 -1.26 20.36
N ARG A 518 -4.71 -1.45 21.11
CA ARG A 518 -5.22 -0.44 22.06
C ARG A 518 -4.26 -0.16 23.20
N LYS A 519 -3.57 -1.20 23.73
CA LYS A 519 -2.51 -0.99 24.72
C LYS A 519 -1.35 -0.17 24.14
N SER A 520 -0.93 -0.47 22.91
CA SER A 520 0.10 0.31 22.22
C SER A 520 -0.32 1.77 22.04
N HIS A 521 -1.53 2.01 21.51
CA HIS A 521 -2.13 3.35 21.37
C HIS A 521 -2.22 4.09 22.72
N SER A 522 -2.60 3.41 23.81
CA SER A 522 -2.69 4.05 25.13
C SER A 522 -1.35 4.52 25.69
N ILE A 523 -0.24 3.88 25.27
CA ILE A 523 1.12 4.26 25.67
C ILE A 523 1.67 5.37 24.75
N ALA A 524 1.33 5.31 23.46
CA ALA A 524 1.79 6.23 22.42
C ALA A 524 0.58 6.84 21.66
N PRO A 525 -0.20 7.73 22.29
CA PRO A 525 -1.47 8.22 21.72
C PRO A 525 -1.29 9.15 20.52
N ARG A 526 -0.08 9.66 20.28
CA ARG A 526 0.25 10.44 19.08
C ARG A 526 0.86 9.62 17.97
N TRP A 527 1.23 8.37 18.24
CA TRP A 527 1.70 7.47 17.21
C TRP A 527 0.53 6.94 16.40
N SER A 528 0.54 7.22 15.10
CA SER A 528 -0.57 6.92 14.17
C SER A 528 -0.75 5.41 13.95
N MET A 529 0.33 4.64 14.02
CA MET A 529 0.35 3.24 13.59
C MET A 529 -0.56 2.31 14.39
N PRO A 530 -0.65 2.37 15.73
CA PRO A 530 -1.62 1.59 16.48
C PRO A 530 -3.06 1.89 16.07
N THR A 531 -3.41 3.16 15.86
CA THR A 531 -4.77 3.57 15.44
C THR A 531 -5.10 3.04 14.04
N ILE A 532 -4.16 3.15 13.11
CA ILE A 532 -4.26 2.54 11.78
C ILE A 532 -4.36 1.01 11.85
N GLY A 533 -3.65 0.38 12.78
CA GLY A 533 -3.79 -1.06 13.03
C GLY A 533 -5.18 -1.42 13.56
N ILE A 534 -5.78 -0.58 14.39
CA ILE A 534 -7.16 -0.77 14.88
C ILE A 534 -8.15 -0.59 13.74
N SER A 535 -7.96 0.42 12.88
CA SER A 535 -8.82 0.61 11.69
C SER A 535 -8.72 -0.58 10.74
N ASP A 536 -7.53 -1.17 10.55
CA ASP A 536 -7.37 -2.39 9.75
C ASP A 536 -8.20 -3.55 10.31
N VAL A 537 -8.18 -3.76 11.64
CA VAL A 537 -9.00 -4.79 12.27
C VAL A 537 -10.49 -4.49 12.07
N TYR A 538 -10.93 -3.23 12.21
CA TYR A 538 -12.32 -2.87 11.98
C TYR A 538 -12.75 -2.99 10.52
N SER A 539 -11.84 -2.78 9.57
CA SER A 539 -12.09 -3.05 8.16
C SER A 539 -12.38 -4.53 7.91
N GLU A 540 -11.59 -5.44 8.51
CA GLU A 540 -11.83 -6.90 8.41
C GLU A 540 -13.10 -7.37 9.12
N LEU A 541 -13.55 -6.62 10.14
CA LEU A 541 -14.81 -6.86 10.83
C LEU A 541 -16.00 -6.14 10.16
N GLU A 542 -15.77 -5.53 8.99
CA GLU A 542 -16.77 -4.79 8.21
C GLU A 542 -17.43 -3.62 8.98
N GLN A 543 -16.74 -3.11 10.02
CA GLN A 543 -17.18 -1.98 10.82
C GLN A 543 -16.70 -0.66 10.21
N TYR A 544 -17.20 -0.37 9.00
CA TYR A 544 -16.73 0.71 8.14
C TYR A 544 -16.84 2.11 8.74
N ASP A 545 -17.89 2.42 9.51
CA ASP A 545 -18.04 3.72 10.17
C ASP A 545 -16.90 4.00 11.16
N SER A 546 -16.41 2.96 11.85
CA SER A 546 -15.30 3.10 12.78
C SER A 546 -13.97 3.32 12.06
N VAL A 547 -13.82 2.79 10.84
CA VAL A 547 -12.62 2.98 10.01
C VAL A 547 -12.44 4.46 9.68
N GLU A 548 -13.52 5.11 9.21
CA GLU A 548 -13.49 6.54 8.84
C GLU A 548 -13.16 7.43 10.04
N VAL A 549 -13.81 7.22 11.19
CA VAL A 549 -13.57 8.00 12.42
C VAL A 549 -12.10 7.89 12.86
N LEU A 550 -11.55 6.67 12.88
CA LEU A 550 -10.17 6.44 13.33
C LEU A 550 -9.14 7.03 12.36
N LEU A 551 -9.37 6.92 11.05
CA LEU A 551 -8.44 7.46 10.06
C LEU A 551 -8.50 9.00 10.00
N ASN A 552 -9.67 9.60 10.17
CA ASN A 552 -9.80 11.06 10.30
C ASN A 552 -9.14 11.56 11.60
N GLU A 553 -9.28 10.85 12.72
CA GLU A 553 -8.56 11.17 13.97
C GLU A 553 -7.04 11.20 13.76
N VAL A 554 -6.51 10.23 12.99
CA VAL A 554 -5.09 10.21 12.63
C VAL A 554 -4.73 11.45 11.81
N ILE A 555 -5.50 11.76 10.76
CA ILE A 555 -5.23 12.90 9.87
C ILE A 555 -5.28 14.23 10.62
N GLU A 556 -6.24 14.42 11.53
CA GLU A 556 -6.35 15.65 12.33
C GLU A 556 -5.13 15.86 13.24
N LYS A 557 -4.56 14.78 13.78
CA LYS A 557 -3.40 14.85 14.69
C LYS A 557 -2.08 14.90 13.93
N ASN A 558 -1.96 14.10 12.89
CA ASN A 558 -0.76 13.93 12.09
C ASN A 558 -1.13 13.46 10.66
N PRO A 559 -1.21 14.37 9.69
CA PRO A 559 -1.47 14.03 8.30
C PRO A 559 -0.37 13.13 7.73
N VAL A 560 -0.65 11.84 7.62
CA VAL A 560 0.28 10.84 7.06
C VAL A 560 -0.29 10.17 5.83
N ALA A 561 0.56 9.93 4.82
CA ALA A 561 0.14 9.34 3.53
C ALA A 561 -0.63 8.02 3.68
N ILE A 562 -0.29 7.21 4.70
CA ILE A 562 -1.00 5.95 5.00
C ILE A 562 -2.47 6.15 5.32
N ALA A 563 -2.81 7.17 6.10
CA ALA A 563 -4.17 7.38 6.53
C ALA A 563 -5.04 7.78 5.34
N TYR A 564 -4.54 8.70 4.51
CA TYR A 564 -5.17 9.11 3.27
C TYR A 564 -5.32 7.96 2.27
N PHE A 565 -4.28 7.16 2.07
CA PHE A 565 -4.37 5.98 1.20
C PHE A 565 -5.43 4.99 1.68
N LYS A 566 -5.49 4.74 3.01
CA LYS A 566 -6.49 3.82 3.58
C LYS A 566 -7.90 4.38 3.48
N LEU A 567 -8.10 5.69 3.63
CA LEU A 567 -9.37 6.32 3.32
C LEU A 567 -9.71 6.14 1.84
N GLY A 568 -8.77 6.40 0.93
CA GLY A 568 -8.96 6.17 -0.50
C GLY A 568 -9.42 4.75 -0.80
N TYR A 569 -8.74 3.76 -0.22
CA TYR A 569 -9.13 2.35 -0.28
C TYR A 569 -10.52 2.09 0.30
N HIS A 570 -10.82 2.66 1.46
CA HIS A 570 -12.10 2.51 2.13
C HIS A 570 -13.26 3.03 1.28
N TYR A 571 -13.15 4.25 0.76
CA TYR A 571 -14.17 4.83 -0.11
C TYR A 571 -14.29 4.04 -1.42
N GLY A 572 -13.18 3.62 -2.03
CA GLY A 572 -13.18 2.94 -3.31
C GLY A 572 -13.66 1.48 -3.26
N GLU A 573 -13.24 0.69 -2.27
CA GLU A 573 -13.56 -0.75 -2.21
C GLU A 573 -14.77 -1.08 -1.34
N HIS A 574 -15.11 -0.26 -0.34
CA HIS A 574 -16.22 -0.56 0.58
C HIS A 574 -17.42 0.36 0.40
N LYS A 575 -17.20 1.63 0.02
CA LYS A 575 -18.31 2.55 -0.28
C LYS A 575 -18.67 2.62 -1.76
N GLU A 576 -17.77 2.18 -2.65
CA GLU A 576 -17.84 2.37 -4.11
C GLU A 576 -17.92 3.85 -4.52
N ASP A 577 -17.44 4.73 -3.65
CA ASP A 577 -17.32 6.17 -3.90
C ASP A 577 -15.93 6.45 -4.48
N TYR A 578 -15.83 6.29 -5.80
CA TYR A 578 -14.56 6.44 -6.51
C TYR A 578 -14.08 7.89 -6.55
N GLU A 579 -14.97 8.89 -6.46
CA GLU A 579 -14.59 10.31 -6.45
C GLU A 579 -13.81 10.63 -5.16
N SER A 580 -14.36 10.25 -4.01
CA SER A 580 -13.66 10.33 -2.73
C SER A 580 -12.39 9.48 -2.74
N ALA A 581 -12.43 8.28 -3.33
CA ALA A 581 -11.26 7.40 -3.43
C ALA A 581 -10.08 8.07 -4.18
N VAL A 582 -10.36 8.73 -5.31
CA VAL A 582 -9.37 9.50 -6.07
C VAL A 582 -8.88 10.70 -5.26
N PHE A 583 -9.78 11.45 -4.62
CA PHE A 583 -9.41 12.61 -3.80
C PHE A 583 -8.42 12.24 -2.69
N TYR A 584 -8.76 11.25 -1.85
CA TYR A 584 -7.88 10.84 -0.76
C TYR A 584 -6.59 10.18 -1.26
N SER A 585 -6.63 9.44 -2.38
CA SER A 585 -5.41 8.90 -2.99
C SER A 585 -4.48 9.99 -3.52
N LYS A 586 -5.01 11.11 -4.03
CA LYS A 586 -4.21 12.29 -4.41
C LYS A 586 -3.59 12.98 -3.21
N MET A 587 -4.33 13.16 -2.11
CA MET A 587 -3.76 13.67 -0.86
C MET A 587 -2.61 12.78 -0.35
N ALA A 588 -2.77 11.45 -0.46
CA ALA A 588 -1.70 10.51 -0.12
C ALA A 588 -0.47 10.68 -1.04
N HIS A 589 -0.69 10.96 -2.33
CA HIS A 589 0.37 11.20 -3.31
C HIS A 589 1.10 12.53 -3.05
N GLU A 590 0.40 13.59 -2.62
CA GLU A 590 1.03 14.87 -2.24
C GLU A 590 2.02 14.70 -1.08
N LEU A 591 1.68 13.84 -0.11
CA LEU A 591 2.55 13.55 1.04
C LEU A 591 3.67 12.55 0.72
N ALA A 592 3.51 11.73 -0.32
CA ALA A 592 4.48 10.70 -0.70
C ALA A 592 4.55 10.54 -2.24
N PRO A 593 5.10 11.55 -2.95
CA PRO A 593 5.05 11.63 -4.41
C PRO A 593 5.84 10.53 -5.12
N GLU A 594 6.78 9.90 -4.42
CA GLU A 594 7.63 8.82 -4.94
C GLU A 594 6.98 7.43 -4.88
N LYS A 595 5.77 7.29 -4.32
CA LYS A 595 5.11 6.00 -4.11
C LYS A 595 4.25 5.56 -5.29
N THR A 596 4.77 4.61 -6.07
CA THR A 596 4.09 4.05 -7.23
C THR A 596 2.77 3.34 -6.92
N ASN A 597 2.64 2.71 -5.75
CA ASN A 597 1.39 2.05 -5.34
C ASN A 597 0.23 3.04 -5.15
N ILE A 598 0.51 4.26 -4.66
CA ILE A 598 -0.52 5.29 -4.50
C ILE A 598 -1.00 5.76 -5.87
N ILE A 599 -0.06 6.01 -6.79
CA ILE A 599 -0.35 6.43 -8.17
C ILE A 599 -1.12 5.36 -8.92
N ASN A 600 -0.75 4.08 -8.76
CA ASN A 600 -1.48 2.96 -9.32
C ASN A 600 -2.92 2.86 -8.81
N ASN A 601 -3.15 3.13 -7.52
CA ASN A 601 -4.51 3.16 -6.97
C ASN A 601 -5.33 4.29 -7.57
N ILE A 602 -4.75 5.48 -7.74
CA ILE A 602 -5.42 6.60 -8.44
C ILE A 602 -5.85 6.14 -9.84
N GLY A 603 -4.94 5.51 -10.61
CA GLY A 603 -5.26 4.97 -11.93
C GLY A 603 -6.38 3.93 -11.89
N ALA A 604 -6.34 3.00 -10.94
CA ALA A 604 -7.37 1.97 -10.78
C ALA A 604 -8.75 2.56 -10.42
N TYR A 605 -8.81 3.62 -9.61
CA TYR A 605 -10.07 4.28 -9.29
C TYR A 605 -10.62 5.08 -10.48
N TYR A 606 -9.77 5.71 -11.29
CA TYR A 606 -10.19 6.30 -12.56
C TYR A 606 -10.74 5.25 -13.54
N GLU A 607 -10.12 4.07 -13.62
CA GLU A 607 -10.61 2.94 -14.42
C GLU A 607 -12.00 2.50 -13.95
N LYS A 608 -12.22 2.38 -12.63
CA LYS A 608 -13.54 2.07 -12.05
C LYS A 608 -14.59 3.16 -12.28
N GLN A 609 -14.19 4.42 -12.47
CA GLN A 609 -15.09 5.52 -12.89
C GLN A 609 -15.42 5.49 -14.39
N GLY A 610 -14.75 4.65 -15.18
CA GLY A 610 -14.83 4.67 -16.64
C GLY A 610 -13.98 5.77 -17.29
N GLU A 611 -13.16 6.49 -16.53
CA GLU A 611 -12.21 7.47 -17.05
C GLU A 611 -10.88 6.79 -17.47
N GLU A 612 -10.96 6.01 -18.53
CA GLU A 612 -9.86 5.15 -18.99
C GLU A 612 -8.60 5.94 -19.43
N ASP A 613 -8.77 7.12 -20.04
CA ASP A 613 -7.65 7.98 -20.43
C ASP A 613 -6.90 8.51 -19.20
N SER A 614 -7.63 8.93 -18.16
CA SER A 614 -7.06 9.33 -16.87
C SER A 614 -6.31 8.16 -16.24
N ALA A 615 -6.90 6.96 -16.22
CA ALA A 615 -6.27 5.76 -15.66
C ALA A 615 -4.91 5.46 -16.30
N LEU A 616 -4.83 5.51 -17.64
CA LEU A 616 -3.60 5.27 -18.38
C LEU A 616 -2.51 6.29 -18.04
N VAL A 617 -2.85 7.58 -17.91
CA VAL A 617 -1.89 8.62 -17.53
C VAL A 617 -1.24 8.30 -16.18
N TYR A 618 -2.03 7.91 -15.17
CA TYR A 618 -1.47 7.57 -13.86
C TYR A 618 -0.65 6.27 -13.89
N TYR A 619 -1.06 5.26 -14.67
CA TYR A 619 -0.25 4.06 -14.86
C TYR A 619 1.09 4.37 -15.55
N GLU A 620 1.11 5.26 -16.55
CA GLU A 620 2.34 5.73 -17.20
C GLU A 620 3.22 6.56 -16.25
N MET A 621 2.62 7.39 -15.39
CA MET A 621 3.34 8.10 -14.33
C MET A 621 4.00 7.12 -13.36
N ALA A 622 3.26 6.12 -12.86
CA ALA A 622 3.80 5.09 -11.98
C ALA A 622 4.94 4.30 -12.66
N TYR A 623 4.81 4.04 -13.97
CA TYR A 623 5.82 3.36 -14.77
C TYR A 623 7.09 4.21 -14.96
N SER A 624 6.94 5.52 -15.11
CA SER A 624 8.07 6.45 -15.23
C SER A 624 8.93 6.52 -13.97
N LEU A 625 8.30 6.37 -12.80
CA LEU A 625 8.98 6.33 -11.50
C LEU A 625 9.69 5.00 -11.25
N ASP A 626 9.01 3.88 -11.53
CA ASP A 626 9.62 2.55 -11.45
C ASP A 626 9.15 1.64 -12.60
N SER A 627 9.96 1.61 -13.65
CA SER A 627 9.70 0.80 -14.85
C SER A 627 9.77 -0.71 -14.65
N ASN A 628 10.23 -1.16 -13.46
CA ASN A 628 10.28 -2.56 -13.05
C ASN A 628 9.27 -2.88 -11.94
N ASN A 629 8.33 -1.98 -11.62
CA ASN A 629 7.31 -2.29 -10.63
C ASN A 629 6.34 -3.35 -11.17
N ALA A 630 6.33 -4.54 -10.56
CA ALA A 630 5.50 -5.64 -11.02
C ALA A 630 3.99 -5.30 -11.00
N PHE A 631 3.52 -4.56 -9.99
CA PHE A 631 2.11 -4.19 -9.86
C PHE A 631 1.69 -3.17 -10.93
N THR A 632 2.49 -2.14 -11.19
CA THR A 632 2.26 -1.20 -12.30
C THR A 632 2.19 -1.92 -13.64
N LEU A 633 3.13 -2.83 -13.89
CA LEU A 633 3.15 -3.64 -15.11
C LEU A 633 1.93 -4.56 -15.23
N CYS A 634 1.40 -5.08 -14.11
CA CYS A 634 0.14 -5.83 -14.09
C CYS A 634 -1.05 -4.95 -14.48
N ASN A 635 -1.14 -3.73 -13.94
CA ASN A 635 -2.23 -2.81 -14.25
C ASN A 635 -2.22 -2.39 -15.73
N ILE A 636 -1.04 -2.06 -16.28
CA ILE A 636 -0.88 -1.79 -17.72
C ILE A 636 -1.27 -3.02 -18.55
N GLY A 637 -0.86 -4.22 -18.11
CA GLY A 637 -1.23 -5.48 -18.77
C GLY A 637 -2.73 -5.75 -18.75
N LYS A 638 -3.40 -5.51 -17.62
CA LYS A 638 -4.86 -5.64 -17.46
C LYS A 638 -5.59 -4.63 -18.33
N TYR A 639 -5.16 -3.37 -18.32
CA TYR A 639 -5.69 -2.32 -19.19
C TYR A 639 -5.63 -2.73 -20.67
N HIS A 640 -4.47 -3.22 -21.14
CA HIS A 640 -4.33 -3.72 -22.51
C HIS A 640 -5.17 -4.97 -22.79
N LEU A 641 -5.35 -5.86 -21.81
CA LEU A 641 -6.19 -7.05 -21.93
C LEU A 641 -7.65 -6.66 -22.15
N GLU A 642 -8.17 -5.71 -21.38
CA GLU A 642 -9.55 -5.21 -21.49
C GLU A 642 -9.80 -4.52 -22.85
N LYS A 643 -8.79 -3.84 -23.39
CA LYS A 643 -8.83 -3.29 -24.76
C LYS A 643 -8.66 -4.32 -25.88
N GLY A 644 -8.41 -5.58 -25.55
CA GLY A 644 -8.17 -6.65 -26.54
C GLY A 644 -6.79 -6.60 -27.20
N TYR A 645 -5.84 -5.81 -26.66
CA TYR A 645 -4.46 -5.76 -27.12
C TYR A 645 -3.63 -6.90 -26.51
N TYR A 646 -3.97 -8.14 -26.86
CA TYR A 646 -3.45 -9.35 -26.23
C TYR A 646 -1.92 -9.44 -26.26
N GLU A 647 -1.24 -9.03 -27.33
CA GLU A 647 0.23 -9.08 -27.42
C GLU A 647 0.90 -8.10 -26.44
N LYS A 648 0.37 -6.87 -26.33
CA LYS A 648 0.89 -5.86 -25.38
C LYS A 648 0.64 -6.27 -23.94
N ALA A 649 -0.54 -6.83 -23.68
CA ALA A 649 -0.90 -7.35 -22.36
C ALA A 649 0.05 -8.49 -21.94
N GLU A 650 0.31 -9.45 -22.85
CA GLU A 650 1.22 -10.57 -22.59
C GLU A 650 2.66 -10.08 -22.32
N GLU A 651 3.15 -9.11 -23.10
CA GLU A 651 4.48 -8.50 -22.87
C GLU A 651 4.59 -7.84 -21.49
N ALA A 652 3.62 -6.99 -21.13
CA ALA A 652 3.61 -6.29 -19.85
C ALA A 652 3.57 -7.26 -18.66
N LEU A 653 2.72 -8.29 -18.73
CA LEU A 653 2.58 -9.30 -17.68
C LEU A 653 3.84 -10.19 -17.55
N LEU A 654 4.48 -10.55 -18.67
CA LEU A 654 5.75 -11.29 -18.62
C LEU A 654 6.89 -10.44 -18.05
N ARG A 655 6.90 -9.13 -18.32
CA ARG A 655 7.83 -8.19 -17.68
C ARG A 655 7.55 -8.08 -16.17
N ALA A 656 6.28 -8.04 -15.75
CA ALA A 656 5.91 -8.05 -14.34
C ALA A 656 6.50 -9.28 -13.63
N LEU A 657 6.38 -10.47 -14.25
CA LEU A 657 6.96 -11.71 -13.72
C LEU A 657 8.49 -11.77 -13.76
N LYS A 658 9.13 -11.03 -14.67
CA LYS A 658 10.59 -10.87 -14.69
C LYS A 658 11.05 -10.01 -13.51
N ALA A 659 10.27 -8.97 -13.16
CA ALA A 659 10.53 -8.13 -12.00
C ALA A 659 10.24 -8.85 -10.68
N ASP A 660 9.08 -9.50 -10.57
CA ASP A 660 8.72 -10.36 -9.45
C ASP A 660 8.10 -11.68 -9.92
N SER A 661 8.91 -12.74 -9.86
CA SER A 661 8.50 -14.10 -10.24
C SER A 661 7.40 -14.71 -9.35
N THR A 662 7.06 -14.05 -8.24
CA THR A 662 6.07 -14.48 -7.25
C THR A 662 4.77 -13.68 -7.31
N GLU A 663 4.65 -12.72 -8.23
CA GLU A 663 3.45 -11.88 -8.36
C GLU A 663 2.24 -12.70 -8.82
N SER A 664 1.32 -12.96 -7.89
CA SER A 664 0.13 -13.77 -8.12
C SER A 664 -0.85 -13.09 -9.09
N VAL A 665 -0.95 -11.74 -9.05
CA VAL A 665 -1.82 -10.98 -9.95
C VAL A 665 -1.38 -11.13 -11.40
N ALA A 666 -0.07 -11.11 -11.67
CA ALA A 666 0.47 -11.32 -13.01
C ALA A 666 0.10 -12.69 -13.58
N TYR A 667 0.22 -13.75 -12.78
CA TYR A 667 -0.19 -15.09 -13.19
C TYR A 667 -1.70 -15.19 -13.41
N ARG A 668 -2.51 -14.59 -12.54
CA ARG A 668 -3.97 -14.52 -12.72
C ARG A 668 -4.33 -13.83 -14.05
N SER A 669 -3.79 -12.64 -14.29
CA SER A 669 -4.06 -11.87 -15.51
C SER A 669 -3.54 -12.56 -16.77
N LEU A 670 -2.42 -13.31 -16.71
CA LEU A 670 -2.02 -14.19 -17.82
C LEU A 670 -3.00 -15.34 -18.02
N GLY A 671 -3.54 -15.90 -16.93
CA GLY A 671 -4.62 -16.88 -16.96
C GLY A 671 -5.84 -16.35 -17.73
N ASP A 672 -6.29 -15.16 -17.37
CA ASP A 672 -7.42 -14.47 -18.01
C ASP A 672 -7.13 -14.17 -19.49
N LEU A 673 -5.91 -13.68 -19.78
CA LEU A 673 -5.45 -13.40 -21.14
C LEU A 673 -5.48 -14.65 -22.03
N TYR A 674 -4.97 -15.78 -21.53
CA TYR A 674 -4.98 -17.02 -22.31
C TYR A 674 -6.37 -17.62 -22.43
N LEU A 675 -7.25 -17.41 -21.44
CA LEU A 675 -8.65 -17.80 -21.56
C LEU A 675 -9.35 -17.00 -22.67
N LYS A 676 -9.17 -15.67 -22.71
CA LYS A 676 -9.68 -14.82 -23.79
C LYS A 676 -9.12 -15.19 -25.17
N LYS A 677 -7.82 -15.51 -25.26
CA LYS A 677 -7.21 -16.03 -26.50
C LYS A 677 -7.81 -17.38 -26.89
N SER A 678 -8.08 -18.27 -25.92
CA SER A 678 -8.75 -19.55 -26.16
C SER A 678 -10.13 -19.35 -26.80
N ASP A 679 -10.94 -18.44 -26.24
CA ASP A 679 -12.26 -18.12 -26.76
C ASP A 679 -12.20 -17.51 -28.17
N PHE A 680 -11.22 -16.63 -28.43
CA PHE A 680 -10.99 -16.07 -29.77
C PHE A 680 -10.70 -17.15 -30.82
N TYR A 681 -10.01 -18.23 -30.44
CA TYR A 681 -9.71 -19.36 -31.31
C TYR A 681 -10.76 -20.48 -31.28
N GLN A 682 -12.03 -20.17 -30.98
CA GLN A 682 -13.10 -21.17 -30.82
C GLN A 682 -13.20 -22.20 -31.96
N TYR A 683 -12.92 -21.81 -33.21
CA TYR A 683 -12.98 -22.68 -34.40
C TYR A 683 -11.66 -23.42 -34.72
N LYS A 684 -10.58 -23.18 -33.97
CA LYS A 684 -9.27 -23.84 -34.13
C LYS A 684 -8.92 -24.64 -32.88
N LEU A 685 -9.51 -25.83 -32.76
CA LEU A 685 -9.44 -26.69 -31.56
C LEU A 685 -8.03 -26.83 -30.96
N GLY A 686 -6.99 -27.05 -31.78
CA GLY A 686 -5.62 -27.18 -31.29
C GLY A 686 -5.06 -25.91 -30.63
N GLN A 687 -5.44 -24.73 -31.14
CA GLN A 687 -5.02 -23.44 -30.54
C GLN A 687 -5.85 -23.12 -29.29
N ARG A 688 -7.16 -23.37 -29.35
CA ARG A 688 -8.06 -23.26 -28.19
C ARG A 688 -7.53 -24.07 -27.01
N LEU A 689 -7.29 -25.38 -27.19
CA LEU A 689 -6.78 -26.26 -26.14
C LEU A 689 -5.41 -25.83 -25.63
N LYS A 690 -4.52 -25.32 -26.49
CA LYS A 690 -3.22 -24.80 -26.07
C LYS A 690 -3.37 -23.63 -25.10
N PHE A 691 -4.17 -22.63 -25.47
CA PHE A 691 -4.36 -21.44 -24.63
C PHE A 691 -5.17 -21.75 -23.37
N TRP A 692 -6.15 -22.65 -23.46
CA TRP A 692 -6.87 -23.16 -22.29
C TRP A 692 -5.94 -23.78 -21.24
N ASN A 693 -5.06 -24.68 -21.66
CA ASN A 693 -4.10 -25.33 -20.77
C ASN A 693 -3.11 -24.32 -20.16
N LEU A 694 -2.70 -23.31 -20.94
CA LEU A 694 -1.89 -22.21 -20.43
C LEU A 694 -2.64 -21.39 -19.36
N SER A 695 -3.94 -21.16 -19.54
CA SER A 695 -4.77 -20.46 -18.58
C SER A 695 -4.78 -21.18 -17.22
N ILE A 696 -5.18 -22.46 -17.20
CA ILE A 696 -5.21 -23.30 -15.99
C ILE A 696 -3.83 -23.38 -15.31
N ALA A 697 -2.77 -23.54 -16.10
CA ALA A 697 -1.41 -23.61 -15.56
C ALA A 697 -0.96 -22.30 -14.88
N ASN A 698 -1.40 -21.14 -15.38
CA ASN A 698 -1.11 -19.86 -14.75
C ASN A 698 -1.98 -19.63 -13.50
N TYR A 699 -3.25 -20.01 -13.50
CA TYR A 699 -4.06 -19.98 -12.27
C TYR A 699 -3.48 -20.87 -11.17
N GLU A 700 -2.98 -22.06 -11.49
CA GLU A 700 -2.31 -22.94 -10.51
C GLU A 700 -1.05 -22.28 -9.92
N LYS A 701 -0.29 -21.51 -10.72
CA LYS A 701 0.83 -20.71 -10.21
C LYS A 701 0.35 -19.57 -9.32
N ALA A 702 -0.73 -18.87 -9.69
CA ALA A 702 -1.32 -17.82 -8.85
C ALA A 702 -1.70 -18.38 -7.46
N ILE A 703 -2.37 -19.54 -7.43
CA ILE A 703 -2.73 -20.27 -6.20
C ILE A 703 -1.48 -20.64 -5.39
N LYS A 704 -0.41 -21.12 -6.05
CA LYS A 704 0.84 -21.47 -5.36
C LYS A 704 1.41 -20.28 -4.56
N TYR A 705 1.31 -19.06 -5.08
CA TYR A 705 1.83 -17.86 -4.43
C TYR A 705 0.84 -17.20 -3.45
N LYS A 706 -0.48 -17.37 -3.66
CA LYS A 706 -1.54 -16.93 -2.74
C LYS A 706 -2.54 -18.07 -2.45
N PRO A 707 -2.18 -19.07 -1.64
CA PRO A 707 -3.01 -20.26 -1.46
C PRO A 707 -4.24 -20.05 -0.55
N ALA A 708 -4.33 -18.91 0.14
CA ALA A 708 -5.49 -18.55 0.94
C ALA A 708 -6.51 -17.67 0.18
N ASP A 709 -6.26 -17.36 -1.10
CA ASP A 709 -7.15 -16.55 -1.93
C ASP A 709 -8.19 -17.45 -2.62
N LYS A 710 -9.41 -17.44 -2.11
CA LYS A 710 -10.54 -18.25 -2.59
C LYS A 710 -10.89 -17.97 -4.05
N TYR A 711 -10.82 -16.71 -4.45
CA TYR A 711 -11.18 -16.30 -5.80
C TYR A 711 -10.30 -16.99 -6.85
N LEU A 712 -9.01 -17.21 -6.55
CA LEU A 712 -8.11 -17.95 -7.44
C LEU A 712 -8.53 -19.41 -7.67
N TYR A 713 -9.15 -20.04 -6.68
CA TYR A 713 -9.71 -21.38 -6.83
C TYR A 713 -10.98 -21.35 -7.67
N SER A 714 -11.85 -20.36 -7.48
CA SER A 714 -13.10 -20.22 -8.24
C SER A 714 -12.85 -20.03 -9.74
N ILE A 715 -11.95 -19.12 -10.13
CA ILE A 715 -11.63 -18.85 -11.54
C ILE A 715 -10.95 -20.05 -12.20
N LYS A 716 -10.09 -20.77 -11.47
CA LYS A 716 -9.47 -22.00 -11.96
C LYS A 716 -10.51 -23.10 -12.14
N ALA A 717 -11.38 -23.29 -11.15
CA ALA A 717 -12.44 -24.30 -11.17
C ALA A 717 -13.46 -24.00 -12.28
N SER A 718 -13.81 -22.73 -12.52
CA SER A 718 -14.63 -22.32 -13.65
C SER A 718 -13.96 -22.68 -15.00
N ALA A 719 -12.65 -22.42 -15.14
CA ALA A 719 -11.91 -22.83 -16.33
C ALA A 719 -11.77 -24.36 -16.47
N GLU A 720 -11.72 -25.12 -15.38
CA GLU A 720 -11.68 -26.58 -15.40
C GLU A 720 -13.03 -27.22 -15.72
N SER A 721 -14.14 -26.57 -15.34
CA SER A 721 -15.46 -27.19 -15.39
C SER A 721 -15.95 -27.48 -16.80
N VAL A 722 -15.44 -26.72 -17.77
CA VAL A 722 -15.72 -26.94 -19.20
C VAL A 722 -15.11 -28.25 -19.70
N MET A 723 -14.06 -28.77 -19.05
CA MET A 723 -13.47 -30.07 -19.37
C MET A 723 -14.04 -31.18 -18.48
N ASP A 724 -14.02 -30.96 -17.17
CA ASP A 724 -14.46 -31.94 -16.18
C ASP A 724 -14.85 -31.23 -14.87
N ILE A 725 -16.13 -31.35 -14.52
CA ILE A 725 -16.66 -30.78 -13.29
C ILE A 725 -16.03 -31.41 -12.03
N ALA A 726 -15.57 -32.66 -12.09
CA ALA A 726 -14.91 -33.32 -10.96
C ALA A 726 -13.54 -32.68 -10.62
N LEU A 727 -12.82 -32.18 -11.63
CA LEU A 727 -11.58 -31.42 -11.42
C LEU A 727 -11.89 -30.10 -10.69
N SER A 728 -12.97 -29.45 -11.08
CA SER A 728 -13.43 -28.17 -10.51
C SER A 728 -13.82 -28.33 -9.04
N GLU A 729 -14.57 -29.40 -8.72
CA GLU A 729 -14.90 -29.78 -7.34
C GLU A 729 -13.63 -30.04 -6.52
N ALA A 730 -12.67 -30.79 -7.08
CA ALA A 730 -11.40 -31.06 -6.40
C ALA A 730 -10.60 -29.77 -6.14
N THR A 731 -10.60 -28.82 -7.09
CA THR A 731 -9.96 -27.52 -6.94
C THR A 731 -10.64 -26.69 -5.84
N MET A 732 -11.96 -26.54 -5.84
CA MET A 732 -12.67 -25.80 -4.78
C MET A 732 -12.44 -26.42 -3.40
N ASN A 733 -12.45 -27.76 -3.30
CA ASN A 733 -12.19 -28.44 -2.02
C ASN A 733 -10.74 -28.27 -1.52
N ARG A 734 -9.76 -27.97 -2.38
CA ARG A 734 -8.39 -27.68 -1.94
C ARG A 734 -8.29 -26.40 -1.09
N TYR A 735 -9.15 -25.41 -1.33
CA TYR A 735 -9.19 -24.18 -0.53
C TYR A 735 -9.52 -24.45 0.95
N LEU A 736 -10.31 -25.49 1.24
CA LEU A 736 -10.76 -25.85 2.59
C LEU A 736 -9.63 -26.25 3.56
N LYS A 737 -8.39 -26.37 3.08
CA LYS A 737 -7.20 -26.47 3.93
C LYS A 737 -6.91 -25.17 4.70
N TYR A 738 -7.34 -24.02 4.18
CA TYR A 738 -7.00 -22.68 4.68
C TYR A 738 -8.15 -21.99 5.40
N GLY A 739 -9.40 -22.40 5.14
CA GLY A 739 -10.60 -21.82 5.74
C GLY A 739 -11.73 -22.83 5.86
N LYS A 740 -12.75 -22.48 6.65
CA LYS A 740 -14.03 -23.22 6.67
C LYS A 740 -14.91 -22.72 5.52
N PRO A 741 -15.86 -23.54 5.02
CA PRO A 741 -16.86 -23.06 4.08
C PRO A 741 -17.65 -21.89 4.68
N ASP A 742 -17.56 -20.73 4.06
CA ASP A 742 -18.33 -19.53 4.39
C ASP A 742 -19.41 -19.28 3.30
N ALA A 743 -20.26 -18.27 3.48
CA ALA A 743 -21.36 -18.00 2.56
C ALA A 743 -20.87 -17.73 1.13
N ASP A 744 -19.76 -17.01 1.01
CA ASP A 744 -19.12 -16.69 -0.25
C ASP A 744 -18.48 -17.93 -0.92
N TYR A 745 -17.90 -18.87 -0.16
CA TYR A 745 -17.46 -20.17 -0.70
C TYR A 745 -18.61 -20.93 -1.35
N TYR A 746 -19.77 -20.99 -0.68
CA TYR A 746 -20.93 -21.67 -1.23
C TYR A 746 -21.50 -20.95 -2.46
N ASN A 747 -21.46 -19.62 -2.48
CA ASN A 747 -21.88 -18.82 -3.63
C ASN A 747 -20.99 -19.08 -4.86
N GLU A 748 -19.67 -18.95 -4.72
CA GLU A 748 -18.72 -19.22 -5.81
C GLU A 748 -18.82 -20.66 -6.31
N PHE A 749 -18.99 -21.62 -5.40
CA PHE A 749 -19.14 -23.02 -5.79
C PHE A 749 -20.46 -23.28 -6.52
N ALA A 750 -21.55 -22.61 -6.11
CA ALA A 750 -22.83 -22.70 -6.79
C ALA A 750 -22.77 -22.15 -8.21
N LEU A 751 -22.05 -21.05 -8.44
CA LEU A 751 -21.88 -20.44 -9.77
C LEU A 751 -21.22 -21.40 -10.77
N ILE A 752 -20.28 -22.25 -10.32
CA ILE A 752 -19.67 -23.28 -11.17
C ILE A 752 -20.72 -24.28 -11.65
N TYR A 753 -21.59 -24.77 -10.76
CA TYR A 753 -22.67 -25.68 -11.17
C TYR A 753 -23.73 -24.99 -12.03
N LEU A 754 -24.02 -23.71 -11.76
CA LEU A 754 -24.94 -22.92 -12.57
C LEU A 754 -24.42 -22.75 -14.01
N HIS A 755 -23.13 -22.51 -14.19
CA HIS A 755 -22.48 -22.42 -15.50
C HIS A 755 -22.52 -23.75 -16.28
N ASN A 756 -22.57 -24.89 -15.58
CA ASN A 756 -22.71 -26.22 -16.17
C ASN A 756 -24.18 -26.71 -16.22
N GLU A 757 -25.14 -25.80 -16.07
CA GLU A 757 -26.58 -26.06 -16.15
C GLU A 757 -27.15 -27.01 -15.06
N ASP A 758 -26.35 -27.41 -14.05
CA ASP A 758 -26.79 -28.19 -12.89
C ASP A 758 -27.44 -27.26 -11.84
N THR A 759 -28.60 -26.73 -12.22
CA THR A 759 -29.38 -25.76 -11.43
C THR A 759 -29.77 -26.32 -10.06
N ALA A 760 -30.01 -27.63 -9.96
CA ALA A 760 -30.41 -28.27 -8.72
C ALA A 760 -29.29 -28.24 -7.66
N LYS A 761 -28.06 -28.56 -8.04
CA LYS A 761 -26.91 -28.43 -7.13
C LYS A 761 -26.57 -26.98 -6.84
N ALA A 762 -26.63 -26.10 -7.84
CA ALA A 762 -26.43 -24.68 -7.65
C ALA A 762 -27.39 -24.10 -6.60
N MET A 763 -28.70 -24.39 -6.71
CA MET A 763 -29.71 -23.98 -5.72
C MET A 763 -29.43 -24.51 -4.31
N ASN A 764 -28.96 -25.76 -4.18
CA ASN A 764 -28.63 -26.33 -2.89
C ASN A 764 -27.42 -25.62 -2.25
N LEU A 765 -26.40 -25.29 -3.04
CA LEU A 765 -25.22 -24.56 -2.58
C LEU A 765 -25.56 -23.11 -2.23
N PHE A 766 -26.35 -22.39 -3.04
CA PHE A 766 -26.82 -21.05 -2.67
C PHE A 766 -27.59 -21.06 -1.35
N LYS A 767 -28.45 -22.06 -1.11
CA LYS A 767 -29.14 -22.23 0.18
C LYS A 767 -28.17 -22.43 1.35
N LYS A 768 -27.13 -23.25 1.18
CA LYS A 768 -26.06 -23.36 2.19
C LYS A 768 -25.32 -22.04 2.42
N GLY A 769 -25.16 -21.24 1.37
CA GLY A 769 -24.63 -19.88 1.48
C GLY A 769 -25.50 -19.01 2.39
N ILE A 770 -26.82 -19.03 2.17
CA ILE A 770 -27.81 -18.33 3.00
C ILE A 770 -27.81 -18.84 4.45
N GLU A 771 -27.66 -20.15 4.66
CA GLU A 771 -27.57 -20.74 6.00
C GLU A 771 -26.27 -20.34 6.73
N ALA A 772 -25.18 -20.15 5.99
CA ALA A 772 -23.90 -19.72 6.55
C ALA A 772 -23.91 -18.22 6.90
N ASP A 773 -24.52 -17.39 6.07
CA ASP A 773 -24.76 -15.97 6.34
C ASP A 773 -26.05 -15.47 5.66
N SER A 774 -27.05 -15.13 6.47
CA SER A 774 -28.33 -14.61 5.98
C SER A 774 -28.31 -13.15 5.55
N ASN A 775 -27.22 -12.43 5.86
CA ASN A 775 -26.99 -11.04 5.46
C ASN A 775 -26.09 -10.93 4.23
N PHE A 776 -25.72 -12.04 3.60
CA PHE A 776 -25.00 -12.05 2.34
C PHE A 776 -25.98 -12.07 1.17
N TYR A 777 -26.06 -10.99 0.38
CA TYR A 777 -27.13 -10.82 -0.61
C TYR A 777 -26.93 -11.66 -1.90
N TYR A 778 -25.70 -12.01 -2.27
CA TYR A 778 -25.38 -12.68 -3.54
C TYR A 778 -26.14 -14.00 -3.77
N PRO A 779 -26.24 -14.92 -2.78
CA PRO A 779 -27.07 -16.12 -2.93
C PRO A 779 -28.55 -15.82 -3.20
N TYR A 780 -29.12 -14.78 -2.59
CA TYR A 780 -30.50 -14.38 -2.85
C TYR A 780 -30.65 -13.83 -4.27
N PHE A 781 -29.74 -12.96 -4.69
CA PHE A 781 -29.69 -12.43 -6.05
C PHE A 781 -29.57 -13.55 -7.10
N ASN A 782 -28.64 -14.48 -6.93
CA ASN A 782 -28.41 -15.57 -7.87
C ASN A 782 -29.60 -16.55 -7.94
N ILE A 783 -30.26 -16.83 -6.81
CA ILE A 783 -31.52 -17.59 -6.81
C ILE A 783 -32.64 -16.80 -7.53
N GLY A 784 -32.70 -15.48 -7.32
CA GLY A 784 -33.61 -14.58 -8.04
C GLY A 784 -33.41 -14.65 -9.56
N GLU A 785 -32.15 -14.63 -10.04
CA GLU A 785 -31.81 -14.79 -11.46
C GLU A 785 -32.30 -16.13 -12.01
N ILE A 786 -32.09 -17.23 -11.28
CA ILE A 786 -32.58 -18.56 -11.67
C ILE A 786 -34.11 -18.52 -11.87
N PHE A 787 -34.85 -17.96 -10.91
CA PHE A 787 -36.31 -17.85 -11.02
C PHE A 787 -36.74 -16.90 -12.15
N TYR A 788 -36.00 -15.80 -12.34
CA TYR A 788 -36.28 -14.82 -13.39
C TYR A 788 -36.15 -15.41 -14.80
N TYR A 789 -35.05 -16.14 -15.07
CA TYR A 789 -34.87 -16.80 -16.37
C TYR A 789 -35.86 -17.95 -16.58
N ASN A 790 -36.34 -18.58 -15.50
CA ASN A 790 -37.40 -19.59 -15.55
C ASN A 790 -38.82 -18.98 -15.61
N SER A 791 -38.96 -17.65 -15.76
CA SER A 791 -40.24 -16.95 -15.80
C SER A 791 -41.13 -17.15 -14.57
N GLN A 792 -40.53 -17.45 -13.42
CA GLN A 792 -41.23 -17.62 -12.14
C GLN A 792 -41.23 -16.29 -11.38
N TRP A 793 -42.07 -15.36 -11.84
CA TRP A 793 -42.06 -13.94 -11.45
C TRP A 793 -42.20 -13.71 -9.94
N ASP A 794 -43.17 -14.33 -9.29
CA ASP A 794 -43.39 -14.19 -7.84
C ASP A 794 -42.17 -14.62 -7.01
N SER A 795 -41.54 -15.73 -7.43
CA SER A 795 -40.35 -16.25 -6.75
C SER A 795 -39.15 -15.36 -7.01
N ALA A 796 -38.94 -14.92 -8.24
CA ALA A 796 -37.88 -13.99 -8.60
C ALA A 796 -38.00 -12.68 -7.80
N LEU A 797 -39.20 -12.09 -7.75
CA LEU A 797 -39.50 -10.86 -7.02
C LEU A 797 -39.16 -11.02 -5.54
N LYS A 798 -39.64 -12.09 -4.90
CA LYS A 798 -39.38 -12.38 -3.49
C LYS A 798 -37.88 -12.43 -3.16
N TYR A 799 -37.08 -13.08 -4.01
CA TYR A 799 -35.64 -13.22 -3.77
C TYR A 799 -34.88 -11.92 -4.07
N TYR A 800 -35.28 -11.15 -5.08
CA TYR A 800 -34.71 -9.82 -5.35
C TYR A 800 -35.06 -8.81 -4.26
N GLU A 801 -36.31 -8.75 -3.81
CA GLU A 801 -36.71 -7.89 -2.67
C GLU A 801 -35.91 -8.24 -1.42
N LYS A 802 -35.65 -9.53 -1.18
CA LYS A 802 -34.82 -9.95 -0.07
C LYS A 802 -33.36 -9.48 -0.24
N ALA A 803 -32.79 -9.61 -1.43
CA ALA A 803 -31.46 -9.10 -1.72
C ALA A 803 -31.38 -7.57 -1.53
N ILE A 804 -32.35 -6.82 -2.05
CA ILE A 804 -32.45 -5.35 -1.92
C ILE A 804 -32.64 -4.93 -0.44
N SER A 805 -33.35 -5.73 0.36
CA SER A 805 -33.54 -5.44 1.79
C SER A 805 -32.25 -5.61 2.61
N ILE A 806 -31.28 -6.37 2.09
CA ILE A 806 -29.99 -6.62 2.72
C ILE A 806 -28.98 -5.55 2.29
N ASP A 807 -28.95 -5.22 1.00
CA ASP A 807 -28.10 -4.18 0.42
C ASP A 807 -28.97 -3.24 -0.43
N ASP A 808 -29.07 -1.98 -0.04
CA ASP A 808 -29.86 -0.96 -0.73
C ASP A 808 -29.15 -0.37 -1.96
N LYS A 809 -27.84 -0.64 -2.12
CA LYS A 809 -27.03 -0.13 -3.24
C LYS A 809 -27.24 -0.91 -4.54
N ILE A 810 -27.77 -2.12 -4.49
CA ILE A 810 -28.15 -2.89 -5.70
C ILE A 810 -29.46 -2.38 -6.33
N ASN A 811 -29.73 -1.09 -6.23
CA ASN A 811 -30.95 -0.41 -6.68
C ASN A 811 -31.18 -0.52 -8.20
N TYR A 812 -30.16 -0.93 -8.98
CA TYR A 812 -30.36 -1.32 -10.38
C TYR A 812 -31.33 -2.51 -10.53
N LEU A 813 -31.50 -3.33 -9.48
CA LEU A 813 -32.54 -4.34 -9.38
C LEU A 813 -33.95 -3.75 -9.29
N GLY A 814 -34.10 -2.48 -8.89
CA GLY A 814 -35.39 -1.78 -8.88
C GLY A 814 -36.08 -1.79 -10.24
N TYR A 815 -35.31 -1.61 -11.33
CA TYR A 815 -35.83 -1.75 -12.69
C TYR A 815 -36.27 -3.20 -12.98
N LYS A 816 -35.55 -4.20 -12.47
CA LYS A 816 -35.93 -5.61 -12.62
C LYS A 816 -37.19 -5.94 -11.84
N THR A 817 -37.35 -5.45 -10.61
CA THR A 817 -38.55 -5.69 -9.80
C THR A 817 -39.77 -4.95 -10.34
N GLU A 818 -39.62 -3.71 -10.84
CA GLU A 818 -40.68 -2.97 -11.53
C GLU A 818 -41.15 -3.71 -12.78
N ARG A 819 -40.22 -4.16 -13.63
CA ARG A 819 -40.53 -4.98 -14.81
C ARG A 819 -41.18 -6.32 -14.45
N ILE A 820 -40.81 -6.94 -13.33
CA ILE A 820 -41.45 -8.17 -12.85
C ILE A 820 -42.89 -7.87 -12.38
N ASN A 821 -43.11 -6.75 -11.68
CA ASN A 821 -44.46 -6.32 -11.27
C ASN A 821 -45.36 -6.03 -12.47
N GLU A 822 -44.84 -5.38 -13.52
CA GLU A 822 -45.56 -5.21 -14.80
C GLU A 822 -45.97 -6.56 -15.38
N LYS A 823 -45.07 -7.53 -15.43
CA LYS A 823 -45.37 -8.88 -15.93
C LYS A 823 -46.41 -9.61 -15.08
N ILE A 824 -46.34 -9.50 -13.75
CA ILE A 824 -47.33 -10.08 -12.84
C ILE A 824 -48.71 -9.45 -13.09
N GLN A 825 -48.76 -8.13 -13.26
CA GLN A 825 -50.00 -7.41 -13.55
C GLN A 825 -50.56 -7.79 -14.92
N GLU A 826 -49.72 -7.92 -15.95
CA GLU A 826 -50.12 -8.40 -17.27
C GLU A 826 -50.72 -9.82 -17.21
N GLU A 827 -50.14 -10.73 -16.41
CA GLU A 827 -50.69 -12.08 -16.21
C GLU A 827 -52.03 -12.07 -15.47
N LEU A 828 -52.20 -11.20 -14.47
CA LEU A 828 -53.46 -11.02 -13.73
C LEU A 828 -54.58 -10.45 -14.61
N ASP A 829 -54.29 -9.35 -15.32
CA ASP A 829 -55.25 -8.67 -16.20
C ASP A 829 -55.67 -9.60 -17.34
N ARG A 830 -54.72 -10.36 -17.89
CA ARG A 830 -54.99 -11.39 -18.90
C ARG A 830 -55.90 -12.49 -18.35
N THR A 831 -55.65 -12.97 -17.14
CA THR A 831 -56.47 -14.02 -16.51
C THR A 831 -57.90 -13.54 -16.25
N GLU A 832 -58.07 -12.30 -15.77
CA GLU A 832 -59.39 -11.70 -15.56
C GLU A 832 -60.14 -11.46 -16.88
N LEU A 833 -59.43 -11.04 -17.93
CA LEU A 833 -59.97 -10.88 -19.28
C LEU A 833 -60.48 -12.22 -19.83
N ILE A 834 -59.69 -13.29 -19.74
CA ILE A 834 -60.10 -14.65 -20.13
C ILE A 834 -61.37 -15.05 -19.39
N ALA A 835 -61.38 -14.99 -18.05
CA ALA A 835 -62.53 -15.38 -17.24
C ALA A 835 -63.80 -14.57 -17.55
N THR A 836 -63.64 -13.29 -17.89
CA THR A 836 -64.75 -12.40 -18.26
C THR A 836 -65.31 -12.78 -19.63
N LYS A 837 -64.45 -13.04 -20.60
CA LYS A 837 -64.85 -13.45 -21.96
C LYS A 837 -65.49 -14.83 -21.95
N GLU A 838 -64.96 -15.79 -21.19
CA GLU A 838 -65.57 -17.10 -20.99
C GLU A 838 -66.98 -16.99 -20.39
N ARG A 839 -67.17 -16.21 -19.29
CA ARG A 839 -68.50 -15.99 -18.68
C ARG A 839 -69.48 -15.35 -19.66
N LEU A 840 -69.01 -14.42 -20.48
CA LEU A 840 -69.85 -13.76 -21.47
C LEU A 840 -70.29 -14.74 -22.56
N LEU A 841 -69.38 -15.59 -23.05
CA LEU A 841 -69.68 -16.62 -24.07
C LEU A 841 -70.56 -17.77 -23.57
N VAL A 842 -70.67 -17.97 -22.24
CA VAL A 842 -71.67 -18.85 -21.62
C VAL A 842 -73.08 -18.29 -21.76
N THR A 843 -73.27 -16.97 -21.61
CA THR A 843 -74.59 -16.31 -21.60
C THR A 843 -75.02 -15.78 -22.98
N GLN A 844 -74.06 -15.35 -23.81
CA GLN A 844 -74.28 -14.80 -25.14
C GLN A 844 -73.52 -15.64 -26.16
N GLN A 845 -74.13 -16.76 -26.53
CA GLN A 845 -73.41 -17.77 -27.29
C GLN A 845 -73.02 -17.36 -28.72
N THR A 846 -73.53 -16.24 -29.22
CA THR A 846 -73.29 -15.73 -30.58
C THR A 846 -72.41 -14.47 -30.60
N ASP A 847 -71.78 -14.07 -29.48
CA ASP A 847 -70.83 -12.95 -29.48
C ASP A 847 -69.51 -13.34 -30.15
N ILE A 848 -69.44 -13.06 -31.45
CA ILE A 848 -68.30 -13.37 -32.31
C ILE A 848 -67.04 -12.61 -31.90
N ASN A 849 -67.16 -11.36 -31.44
CA ASN A 849 -65.99 -10.54 -31.10
C ASN A 849 -65.30 -11.07 -29.84
N SER A 850 -66.07 -11.39 -28.81
CA SER A 850 -65.52 -11.99 -27.59
C SER A 850 -64.95 -13.39 -27.84
N ALA A 851 -65.56 -14.19 -28.73
CA ALA A 851 -65.03 -15.48 -29.12
C ALA A 851 -63.69 -15.36 -29.88
N LEU A 852 -63.58 -14.38 -30.79
CA LEU A 852 -62.37 -14.13 -31.56
C LEU A 852 -61.22 -13.62 -30.67
N GLU A 853 -61.49 -12.67 -29.77
CA GLU A 853 -60.49 -12.17 -28.81
C GLU A 853 -59.98 -13.29 -27.90
N LEU A 854 -60.87 -14.12 -27.37
CA LEU A 854 -60.48 -15.24 -26.51
C LEU A 854 -59.72 -16.34 -27.29
N ALA A 855 -60.11 -16.61 -28.53
CA ALA A 855 -59.40 -17.56 -29.40
C ALA A 855 -57.96 -17.09 -29.71
N ASN A 856 -57.77 -15.78 -29.95
CA ASN A 856 -56.44 -15.19 -30.13
C ASN A 856 -55.58 -15.35 -28.87
N ILE A 857 -56.16 -15.15 -27.69
CA ILE A 857 -55.46 -15.32 -26.41
C ILE A 857 -55.00 -16.78 -26.26
N TYR A 858 -55.90 -17.76 -26.42
CA TYR A 858 -55.50 -19.18 -26.31
C TYR A 858 -54.51 -19.63 -27.37
N LEU A 859 -54.60 -19.09 -28.60
CA LEU A 859 -53.63 -19.38 -29.65
C LEU A 859 -52.24 -18.87 -29.24
N SER A 860 -52.15 -17.68 -28.63
CA SER A 860 -50.88 -17.12 -28.12
C SER A 860 -50.29 -17.94 -26.97
N GLU A 861 -51.13 -18.65 -26.21
CA GLU A 861 -50.73 -19.51 -25.08
C GLU A 861 -50.38 -20.94 -25.51
N GLY A 862 -50.52 -21.26 -26.81
CA GLY A 862 -50.35 -22.61 -27.32
C GLY A 862 -51.46 -23.58 -26.88
N ASN A 863 -52.56 -23.09 -26.30
CA ASN A 863 -53.75 -23.87 -26.00
C ASN A 863 -54.58 -24.03 -27.29
N ASN A 864 -54.02 -24.81 -28.21
CA ASN A 864 -54.48 -24.91 -29.59
C ASN A 864 -55.88 -25.54 -29.68
N ASP A 865 -56.23 -26.45 -28.78
CA ASP A 865 -57.55 -27.10 -28.76
C ASP A 865 -58.66 -26.08 -28.42
N SER A 866 -58.44 -25.24 -27.39
CA SER A 866 -59.41 -24.22 -26.97
C SER A 866 -59.50 -23.09 -27.98
N ALA A 867 -58.36 -22.67 -28.54
CA ALA A 867 -58.31 -21.70 -29.63
C ALA A 867 -59.09 -22.19 -30.85
N TYR A 868 -58.88 -23.44 -31.26
CA TYR A 868 -59.55 -24.06 -32.40
C TYR A 868 -61.06 -24.06 -32.23
N ALA A 869 -61.56 -24.53 -31.08
CA ALA A 869 -62.99 -24.59 -30.81
C ALA A 869 -63.68 -23.22 -30.90
N LEU A 870 -63.01 -22.16 -30.43
CA LEU A 870 -63.54 -20.80 -30.47
C LEU A 870 -63.47 -20.19 -31.88
N TYR A 871 -62.37 -20.37 -32.62
CA TYR A 871 -62.29 -19.93 -34.00
C TYR A 871 -63.31 -20.63 -34.91
N LEU A 872 -63.57 -21.93 -34.68
CA LEU A 872 -64.60 -22.66 -35.41
C LEU A 872 -65.98 -22.05 -35.18
N ARG A 873 -66.30 -21.77 -33.91
CA ARG A 873 -67.55 -21.09 -33.53
C ARG A 873 -67.68 -19.70 -34.16
N VAL A 874 -66.58 -18.94 -34.28
CA VAL A 874 -66.57 -17.65 -34.99
C VAL A 874 -66.99 -17.84 -36.44
N ILE A 875 -66.42 -18.82 -37.14
CA ILE A 875 -66.69 -19.09 -38.55
C ILE A 875 -68.09 -19.68 -38.80
N GLU A 876 -68.62 -20.49 -37.87
CA GLU A 876 -69.99 -21.01 -37.96
C GLU A 876 -71.05 -19.90 -37.86
N ASN A 877 -70.80 -18.88 -37.03
CA ASN A 877 -71.71 -17.76 -36.82
C ASN A 877 -71.49 -16.61 -37.80
N ASP A 878 -70.28 -16.46 -38.34
CA ASP A 878 -69.95 -15.55 -39.45
C ASP A 878 -69.11 -16.25 -40.53
N PRO A 879 -69.75 -16.94 -41.48
CA PRO A 879 -69.06 -17.63 -42.56
C PRO A 879 -68.30 -16.70 -43.53
N GLN A 880 -68.54 -15.38 -43.48
CA GLN A 880 -67.87 -14.34 -44.28
C GLN A 880 -66.79 -13.59 -43.47
N THR A 881 -66.38 -14.14 -42.33
CA THR A 881 -65.34 -13.56 -41.48
C THR A 881 -64.01 -13.37 -42.21
N SER A 882 -63.11 -12.58 -41.60
CA SER A 882 -61.82 -12.25 -42.19
C SER A 882 -60.99 -13.50 -42.48
N SER A 883 -60.20 -13.45 -43.56
CA SER A 883 -59.24 -14.51 -43.84
C SER A 883 -58.15 -14.65 -42.77
N ASP A 884 -57.96 -13.67 -41.87
CA ASP A 884 -57.08 -13.81 -40.69
C ASP A 884 -57.61 -14.91 -39.77
N THR A 885 -58.93 -14.98 -39.59
CA THR A 885 -59.59 -15.97 -38.72
C THR A 885 -59.41 -17.39 -39.24
N TYR A 886 -59.50 -17.61 -40.55
CA TYR A 886 -59.21 -18.92 -41.16
C TYR A 886 -57.74 -19.32 -41.03
N LEU A 887 -56.82 -18.34 -41.08
CA LEU A 887 -55.39 -18.58 -40.87
C LEU A 887 -55.09 -18.94 -39.42
N SER A 888 -55.66 -18.23 -38.45
CA SER A 888 -55.55 -18.54 -37.03
C SER A 888 -56.20 -19.88 -36.69
N LEU A 889 -57.33 -20.22 -37.33
CA LEU A 889 -57.96 -21.54 -37.20
C LEU A 889 -57.04 -22.65 -37.74
N PHE A 890 -56.39 -22.44 -38.90
CA PHE A 890 -55.36 -23.35 -39.41
C PHE A 890 -54.22 -23.53 -38.39
N GLN A 891 -53.69 -22.44 -37.85
CA GLN A 891 -52.59 -22.48 -36.86
C GLN A 891 -53.00 -23.29 -35.63
N SER A 892 -54.20 -23.07 -35.09
CA SER A 892 -54.73 -23.87 -33.98
C SER A 892 -54.95 -25.35 -34.35
N ALA A 893 -55.49 -25.63 -35.53
CA ALA A 893 -55.77 -27.00 -35.98
C ALA A 893 -54.48 -27.80 -36.20
N ARG A 894 -53.44 -27.15 -36.74
CA ARG A 894 -52.12 -27.73 -37.02
C ARG A 894 -51.44 -28.29 -35.76
N TYR A 895 -51.69 -27.68 -34.61
CA TYR A 895 -51.03 -28.00 -33.35
C TYR A 895 -52.01 -28.51 -32.27
N SER A 896 -53.24 -28.85 -32.67
CA SER A 896 -54.26 -29.46 -31.82
C SER A 896 -54.04 -30.97 -31.71
N TYR A 897 -54.26 -31.53 -30.51
CA TYR A 897 -54.11 -32.98 -30.28
C TYR A 897 -55.30 -33.79 -30.80
N GLU A 898 -56.48 -33.16 -30.95
CA GLU A 898 -57.73 -33.82 -31.33
C GLU A 898 -58.03 -33.80 -32.83
N HIS A 899 -57.35 -32.96 -33.62
CA HIS A 899 -57.75 -32.65 -34.99
C HIS A 899 -56.77 -33.18 -36.05
N THR A 900 -57.31 -33.57 -37.22
CA THR A 900 -56.52 -34.16 -38.29
C THR A 900 -55.80 -33.09 -39.12
N VAL A 901 -54.62 -33.43 -39.62
CA VAL A 901 -53.85 -32.65 -40.61
C VAL A 901 -54.75 -32.21 -41.78
N ASP A 902 -55.67 -33.07 -42.23
CA ASP A 902 -56.61 -32.77 -43.32
C ASP A 902 -57.53 -31.58 -43.01
N THR A 903 -57.93 -31.43 -41.75
CA THR A 903 -58.79 -30.34 -41.29
C THR A 903 -58.04 -29.00 -41.31
N ALA A 904 -56.79 -28.99 -40.86
CA ALA A 904 -55.90 -27.82 -40.93
C ALA A 904 -55.65 -27.41 -42.39
N ILE A 905 -55.36 -28.38 -43.27
CA ILE A 905 -55.15 -28.17 -44.70
C ILE A 905 -56.37 -27.49 -45.34
N MET A 906 -57.59 -27.93 -45.03
CA MET A 906 -58.82 -27.33 -45.57
C MET A 906 -58.96 -25.84 -45.25
N TYR A 907 -58.68 -25.42 -44.01
CA TYR A 907 -58.81 -24.01 -43.61
C TYR A 907 -57.72 -23.13 -44.21
N LEU A 908 -56.49 -23.64 -44.31
CA LEU A 908 -55.40 -22.94 -45.00
C LEU A 908 -55.71 -22.74 -46.49
N ALA A 909 -56.30 -23.75 -47.14
CA ALA A 909 -56.77 -23.62 -48.52
C ALA A 909 -57.83 -22.51 -48.66
N LYS A 910 -58.76 -22.42 -47.71
CA LYS A 910 -59.82 -21.39 -47.72
C LYS A 910 -59.25 -19.98 -47.52
N ALA A 911 -58.33 -19.79 -46.57
CA ALA A 911 -57.65 -18.52 -46.35
C ALA A 911 -56.87 -18.06 -47.59
N ALA A 912 -56.13 -18.96 -48.23
CA ALA A 912 -55.37 -18.66 -49.45
C ALA A 912 -56.28 -18.23 -50.62
N ARG A 913 -57.46 -18.87 -50.79
CA ARG A 913 -58.43 -18.53 -51.84
C ARG A 913 -59.05 -17.14 -51.64
N GLU A 914 -59.45 -16.81 -50.41
CA GLU A 914 -60.13 -15.53 -50.11
C GLU A 914 -59.19 -14.33 -50.22
N ARG A 915 -57.96 -14.44 -49.70
CA ARG A 915 -56.98 -13.34 -49.77
C ARG A 915 -56.36 -13.13 -51.12
N LYS A 916 -56.35 -14.16 -51.97
CA LYS A 916 -55.49 -14.19 -53.16
C LYS A 916 -54.01 -13.89 -52.79
N ASP A 917 -53.58 -14.38 -51.63
CA ASP A 917 -52.24 -14.15 -51.08
C ASP A 917 -51.29 -15.26 -51.51
N ILE A 918 -50.28 -14.82 -52.26
CA ILE A 918 -49.21 -15.60 -52.85
C ILE A 918 -48.41 -16.35 -51.77
N SER A 919 -48.10 -15.74 -50.62
CA SER A 919 -47.31 -16.38 -49.56
C SER A 919 -48.07 -17.49 -48.85
N LEU A 920 -49.38 -17.28 -48.64
CA LEU A 920 -50.27 -18.26 -48.02
C LEU A 920 -50.52 -19.48 -48.91
N ALA A 921 -50.68 -19.27 -50.22
CA ALA A 921 -50.78 -20.37 -51.19
C ALA A 921 -49.49 -21.22 -51.23
N TYR A 922 -48.32 -20.58 -51.05
CA TYR A 922 -47.04 -21.28 -50.95
C TYR A 922 -46.91 -22.10 -49.66
N GLU A 923 -47.29 -21.52 -48.51
CA GLU A 923 -47.34 -22.23 -47.22
C GLU A 923 -48.28 -23.44 -47.25
N TYR A 924 -49.44 -23.30 -47.89
CA TYR A 924 -50.39 -24.39 -48.13
C TYR A 924 -49.76 -25.59 -48.84
N ILE A 925 -49.11 -25.35 -49.99
CA ILE A 925 -48.51 -26.42 -50.79
C ILE A 925 -47.36 -27.10 -50.06
N TYR A 926 -46.55 -26.34 -49.32
CA TYR A 926 -45.47 -26.90 -48.53
C TYR A 926 -45.98 -27.71 -47.33
N TYR A 927 -47.00 -27.22 -46.63
CA TYR A 927 -47.58 -27.93 -45.48
C TYR A 927 -48.27 -29.25 -45.89
N VAL A 928 -48.96 -29.26 -47.03
CA VAL A 928 -49.53 -30.47 -47.65
C VAL A 928 -48.43 -31.49 -47.99
N LYS A 929 -47.32 -31.03 -48.58
CA LYS A 929 -46.17 -31.87 -48.96
C LYS A 929 -45.57 -32.60 -47.75
N ASP A 930 -45.38 -31.90 -46.63
CA ASP A 930 -44.69 -32.46 -45.46
C ASP A 930 -45.58 -33.39 -44.61
N ASN A 931 -46.90 -33.25 -44.67
CA ASN A 931 -47.80 -33.94 -43.73
C ASN A 931 -48.82 -34.90 -44.35
N SER A 932 -49.10 -34.84 -45.66
CA SER A 932 -50.06 -35.75 -46.31
C SER A 932 -49.34 -36.81 -47.15
N GLY A 933 -49.15 -37.99 -46.56
CA GLY A 933 -48.50 -39.12 -47.23
C GLY A 933 -49.27 -39.62 -48.46
N TYR A 934 -50.60 -39.49 -48.51
CA TYR A 934 -51.44 -39.92 -49.63
C TYR A 934 -52.80 -39.20 -49.60
N LEU A 935 -52.92 -38.03 -50.27
CA LEU A 935 -54.14 -37.54 -50.96
C LEU A 935 -53.82 -36.20 -51.66
N TYR A 936 -53.13 -36.26 -52.80
CA TYR A 936 -52.81 -35.08 -53.63
C TYR A 936 -53.98 -34.76 -54.57
N ASN A 937 -54.92 -33.95 -54.11
CA ASN A 937 -56.12 -33.61 -54.88
C ASN A 937 -55.87 -32.49 -55.90
N GLU A 938 -56.71 -32.44 -56.94
CA GLU A 938 -56.78 -31.33 -57.91
C GLU A 938 -56.92 -29.96 -57.23
N GLU A 939 -57.48 -29.90 -56.02
CA GLU A 939 -57.58 -28.67 -55.22
C GLU A 939 -56.23 -28.04 -54.86
N ALA A 940 -55.19 -28.85 -54.61
CA ALA A 940 -53.84 -28.34 -54.38
C ALA A 940 -53.27 -27.69 -55.64
N ALA A 941 -53.52 -28.30 -56.80
CA ALA A 941 -53.17 -27.73 -58.10
C ALA A 941 -54.00 -26.47 -58.42
N GLU A 942 -55.28 -26.40 -58.04
CA GLU A 942 -56.11 -25.20 -58.19
C GLU A 942 -55.65 -24.04 -57.30
N CYS A 943 -55.29 -24.30 -56.04
CA CYS A 943 -54.66 -23.29 -55.19
C CYS A 943 -53.29 -22.86 -55.71
N GLY A 944 -52.49 -23.80 -56.24
CA GLY A 944 -51.25 -23.49 -56.94
C GLY A 944 -51.46 -22.59 -58.17
N LYS A 945 -52.56 -22.78 -58.92
CA LYS A 945 -52.92 -21.90 -60.04
C LYS A 945 -53.35 -20.50 -59.60
N LEU A 946 -53.96 -20.36 -58.43
CA LEU A 946 -54.26 -19.04 -57.85
C LEU A 946 -53.00 -18.22 -57.62
N TYR A 947 -51.90 -18.84 -57.16
CA TYR A 947 -50.58 -18.21 -57.04
C TYR A 947 -50.09 -17.62 -58.38
N PHE A 948 -50.32 -18.33 -59.50
CA PHE A 948 -50.00 -17.84 -60.85
C PHE A 948 -50.97 -16.76 -61.35
N ALA A 949 -52.23 -16.77 -60.92
CA ALA A 949 -53.25 -15.80 -61.33
C ALA A 949 -53.12 -14.43 -60.65
N CYS A 950 -52.35 -14.34 -59.54
CA CYS A 950 -52.22 -13.10 -58.75
C CYS A 950 -51.14 -12.13 -59.25
N GLU A 951 -50.53 -12.36 -60.42
CA GLU A 951 -49.40 -11.58 -60.99
C GLU A 951 -48.41 -11.08 -59.91
N PRO A 952 -47.46 -11.91 -59.45
CA PRO A 952 -46.47 -11.48 -58.47
C PRO A 952 -45.79 -10.19 -58.93
N THR A 953 -45.77 -9.19 -58.05
CA THR A 953 -45.19 -7.86 -58.28
C THR A 953 -43.69 -7.87 -58.59
N GLN A 954 -43.04 -9.03 -58.52
CA GLN A 954 -41.65 -9.25 -58.90
C GLN A 954 -41.52 -10.43 -59.89
N PRO A 955 -41.01 -10.18 -61.12
CA PRO A 955 -40.81 -11.22 -62.14
C PRO A 955 -39.82 -12.34 -61.76
N ASP A 956 -38.95 -12.10 -60.78
CA ASP A 956 -37.80 -12.94 -60.40
C ASP A 956 -38.00 -13.71 -59.08
N ASP A 957 -39.25 -13.89 -58.63
CA ASP A 957 -39.52 -14.69 -57.43
C ASP A 957 -39.23 -16.19 -57.67
N TYR A 958 -38.14 -16.69 -57.09
CA TYR A 958 -37.69 -18.09 -57.23
C TYR A 958 -38.76 -19.10 -56.78
N ARG A 959 -39.67 -18.69 -55.89
CA ARG A 959 -40.79 -19.50 -55.40
C ARG A 959 -41.78 -19.89 -56.52
N LEU A 960 -41.84 -19.13 -57.63
CA LEU A 960 -42.64 -19.48 -58.82
C LEU A 960 -42.15 -20.76 -59.51
N GLY A 961 -40.83 -20.97 -59.55
CA GLY A 961 -40.21 -22.17 -60.11
C GLY A 961 -40.55 -23.41 -59.27
N ASP A 962 -40.38 -23.29 -57.96
CA ASP A 962 -40.73 -24.33 -56.99
C ASP A 962 -42.23 -24.66 -57.04
N MET A 963 -43.08 -23.64 -57.18
CA MET A 963 -44.54 -23.82 -57.23
C MET A 963 -45.01 -24.58 -58.46
N ALA A 964 -44.53 -24.21 -59.65
CA ALA A 964 -44.84 -24.95 -60.87
C ALA A 964 -44.28 -26.38 -60.84
N TYR A 965 -43.15 -26.61 -60.15
CA TYR A 965 -42.63 -27.94 -59.89
C TYR A 965 -43.63 -28.79 -59.09
N TYR A 966 -44.18 -28.24 -57.99
CA TYR A 966 -45.15 -28.95 -57.17
C TYR A 966 -46.46 -29.22 -57.92
N ILE A 967 -46.96 -28.27 -58.71
CA ILE A 967 -48.16 -28.51 -59.55
C ILE A 967 -47.89 -29.62 -60.56
N ALA A 968 -46.69 -29.65 -61.16
CA ALA A 968 -46.31 -30.73 -62.06
C ALA A 968 -46.26 -32.09 -61.36
N MET A 969 -45.75 -32.14 -60.13
CA MET A 969 -45.70 -33.36 -59.32
C MET A 969 -47.11 -33.89 -59.04
N VAL A 970 -48.07 -33.01 -58.70
CA VAL A 970 -49.48 -33.39 -58.50
C VAL A 970 -50.08 -34.01 -59.76
N TYR A 971 -49.87 -33.40 -60.93
CA TYR A 971 -50.33 -33.97 -62.21
C TYR A 971 -49.59 -35.25 -62.60
N ASN A 972 -48.33 -35.41 -62.19
CA ASN A 972 -47.58 -36.63 -62.46
C ASN A 972 -48.16 -37.81 -61.69
N ASN A 973 -48.51 -37.57 -60.42
CA ASN A 973 -49.14 -38.55 -59.55
C ASN A 973 -50.56 -38.93 -60.01
N SER A 974 -51.30 -38.01 -60.65
CA SER A 974 -52.61 -38.31 -61.25
C SER A 974 -52.52 -38.98 -62.63
N GLY A 975 -51.31 -39.18 -63.16
CA GLY A 975 -51.05 -39.80 -64.46
C GLY A 975 -51.25 -38.88 -65.67
N ASP A 976 -51.55 -37.58 -65.46
CA ASP A 976 -51.73 -36.59 -66.52
C ASP A 976 -50.36 -36.10 -67.02
N THR A 977 -49.76 -36.91 -67.89
CA THR A 977 -48.41 -36.65 -68.43
C THR A 977 -48.32 -35.34 -69.20
N GLU A 978 -49.40 -34.91 -69.87
CA GLU A 978 -49.41 -33.67 -70.67
C GLU A 978 -49.35 -32.43 -69.77
N LYS A 979 -50.22 -32.36 -68.75
CA LYS A 979 -50.18 -31.26 -67.78
C LYS A 979 -48.89 -31.26 -66.97
N THR A 980 -48.39 -32.45 -66.61
CA THR A 980 -47.11 -32.60 -65.91
C THR A 980 -45.97 -31.93 -66.67
N LEU A 981 -45.82 -32.26 -67.95
CA LEU A 981 -44.76 -31.69 -68.79
C LEU A 981 -44.93 -30.19 -69.02
N GLY A 982 -46.17 -29.72 -69.14
CA GLY A 982 -46.49 -28.29 -69.24
C GLY A 982 -46.04 -27.50 -68.00
N TRP A 983 -46.35 -27.99 -66.81
CA TRP A 983 -45.95 -27.35 -65.56
C TRP A 983 -44.46 -27.48 -65.26
N LEU A 984 -43.82 -28.59 -65.64
CA LEU A 984 -42.35 -28.71 -65.58
C LEU A 984 -41.66 -27.68 -66.49
N GLU A 985 -42.20 -27.42 -67.68
CA GLU A 985 -41.66 -26.37 -68.53
C GLU A 985 -41.83 -24.99 -67.88
N GLU A 986 -42.96 -24.72 -67.24
CA GLU A 986 -43.19 -23.45 -66.54
C GLU A 986 -42.28 -23.27 -65.33
N SER A 987 -42.05 -24.34 -64.56
CA SER A 987 -41.10 -24.39 -63.45
C SER A 987 -39.69 -24.02 -63.90
N LEU A 988 -39.22 -24.62 -65.00
CA LEU A 988 -37.91 -24.34 -65.58
C LEU A 988 -37.78 -22.92 -66.13
N LYS A 989 -38.85 -22.33 -66.69
CA LYS A 989 -38.86 -20.93 -67.14
C LYS A 989 -38.69 -19.95 -65.98
N LYS A 990 -39.23 -20.31 -64.80
CA LYS A 990 -39.28 -19.49 -63.59
C LYS A 990 -38.11 -19.72 -62.63
N GLY A 991 -37.04 -20.36 -63.09
CA GLY A 991 -35.77 -20.44 -62.38
C GLY A 991 -35.50 -21.75 -61.64
N TYR A 992 -36.41 -22.74 -61.68
CA TYR A 992 -36.12 -24.06 -61.10
C TYR A 992 -35.00 -24.76 -61.86
N TRP A 993 -34.04 -25.34 -61.13
CA TRP A 993 -32.84 -25.90 -61.75
C TRP A 993 -33.14 -27.22 -62.45
N ALA A 994 -32.79 -27.29 -63.74
CA ALA A 994 -32.99 -28.51 -64.53
C ALA A 994 -32.20 -29.72 -63.98
N SER A 995 -31.11 -29.48 -63.25
CA SER A 995 -30.35 -30.52 -62.55
C SER A 995 -31.15 -31.19 -61.43
N ASN A 996 -32.03 -30.45 -60.75
CA ASN A 996 -32.82 -30.98 -59.65
C ASN A 996 -33.86 -31.98 -60.20
N LEU A 997 -34.54 -31.63 -61.29
CA LEU A 997 -35.51 -32.51 -61.96
C LEU A 997 -34.91 -33.85 -62.44
N THR A 998 -33.62 -33.87 -62.81
CA THR A 998 -32.97 -35.10 -63.27
C THR A 998 -32.55 -36.05 -62.15
N MET A 999 -32.51 -35.56 -60.90
CA MET A 999 -32.17 -36.35 -59.72
C MET A 999 -33.41 -36.65 -58.86
N ASP A 1000 -34.59 -36.17 -59.28
CA ASP A 1000 -35.82 -36.25 -58.51
C ASP A 1000 -36.62 -37.51 -58.86
N TYR A 1001 -36.75 -38.40 -57.88
CA TYR A 1001 -37.46 -39.67 -58.04
C TYR A 1001 -38.95 -39.48 -58.40
N ASN A 1002 -39.54 -38.32 -58.10
CA ASN A 1002 -40.94 -38.04 -58.38
C ASN A 1002 -41.25 -38.03 -59.88
N PHE A 1003 -40.25 -37.93 -60.76
CA PHE A 1003 -40.41 -37.90 -62.23
C PHE A 1003 -39.66 -39.03 -62.96
N ASP A 1004 -39.25 -40.09 -62.25
CA ASP A 1004 -38.57 -41.24 -62.85
C ASP A 1004 -39.39 -41.91 -63.96
N ASN A 1005 -40.72 -41.91 -63.83
CA ASN A 1005 -41.64 -42.37 -64.87
C ASN A 1005 -41.52 -41.57 -66.19
N LEU A 1006 -41.01 -40.34 -66.15
CA LEU A 1006 -40.75 -39.49 -67.30
C LEU A 1006 -39.30 -39.56 -67.79
N ALA A 1007 -38.42 -40.32 -67.13
CA ALA A 1007 -37.00 -40.38 -67.47
C ALA A 1007 -36.76 -40.75 -68.94
N GLU A 1008 -37.59 -41.62 -69.52
CA GLU A 1008 -37.53 -42.01 -70.95
C GLU A 1008 -38.41 -41.17 -71.89
N ASN A 1009 -39.20 -40.23 -71.36
CA ASN A 1009 -40.08 -39.39 -72.16
C ASN A 1009 -39.27 -38.39 -73.02
N LYS A 1010 -39.50 -38.41 -74.35
CA LYS A 1010 -38.77 -37.56 -75.31
C LYS A 1010 -38.97 -36.06 -75.06
N GLN A 1011 -40.16 -35.63 -74.63
CA GLN A 1011 -40.45 -34.23 -74.33
C GLN A 1011 -39.77 -33.78 -73.04
N PHE A 1012 -39.77 -34.62 -71.99
CA PHE A 1012 -39.03 -34.38 -70.74
C PHE A 1012 -37.53 -34.21 -71.00
N LYS A 1013 -36.89 -35.16 -71.71
CA LYS A 1013 -35.47 -35.06 -72.11
C LYS A 1013 -35.17 -33.77 -72.89
N LYS A 1014 -36.11 -33.31 -73.73
CA LYS A 1014 -35.98 -32.06 -74.52
C LYS A 1014 -36.06 -30.83 -73.62
N LEU A 1015 -36.95 -30.81 -72.63
CA LEU A 1015 -37.08 -29.73 -71.64
C LEU A 1015 -35.80 -29.57 -70.82
N ILE A 1016 -35.30 -30.66 -70.21
CA ILE A 1016 -34.06 -30.66 -69.43
C ILE A 1016 -32.89 -30.14 -70.26
N LYS A 1017 -32.73 -30.62 -71.51
CA LYS A 1017 -31.66 -30.16 -72.40
C LYS A 1017 -31.77 -28.68 -72.77
N LYS A 1018 -32.99 -28.17 -72.99
CA LYS A 1018 -33.27 -26.78 -73.37
C LYS A 1018 -32.90 -25.81 -72.24
N TYR A 1019 -33.37 -26.07 -71.01
CA TYR A 1019 -33.17 -25.15 -69.89
C TYR A 1019 -31.85 -25.36 -69.13
N GLY A 1020 -31.31 -26.60 -69.09
CA GLY A 1020 -30.01 -26.88 -68.47
C GLY A 1020 -28.82 -26.21 -69.19
N LYS A 1021 -28.91 -25.98 -70.51
CA LYS A 1021 -27.91 -25.19 -71.25
C LYS A 1021 -27.96 -23.70 -70.92
N LYS A 1022 -29.16 -23.16 -70.64
CA LYS A 1022 -29.40 -21.74 -70.37
C LYS A 1022 -28.92 -21.36 -68.96
N GLN A 1023 -29.17 -22.24 -67.98
CA GLN A 1023 -28.75 -22.05 -66.58
C GLN A 1023 -27.23 -22.14 -66.39
N LYS A 1024 -26.53 -23.02 -67.13
CA LYS A 1024 -25.05 -23.08 -67.12
C LYS A 1024 -24.36 -21.80 -67.61
N GLN A 1025 -25.03 -20.93 -68.36
CA GLN A 1025 -24.48 -19.66 -68.84
C GLN A 1025 -24.76 -18.48 -67.90
N GLN A 1026 -25.62 -18.66 -66.88
CA GLN A 1026 -26.02 -17.62 -65.92
C GLN A 1026 -25.45 -17.84 -64.51
N ALA A 1027 -24.67 -18.90 -64.29
CA ALA A 1027 -24.03 -19.15 -62.99
C ALA A 1027 -22.93 -18.09 -62.72
N PRO A 1028 -22.98 -17.36 -61.59
CA PRO A 1028 -21.90 -16.49 -61.17
C PRO A 1028 -20.62 -17.30 -60.96
N VAL A 1029 -19.48 -16.74 -61.37
CA VAL A 1029 -18.15 -17.23 -61.01
C VAL A 1029 -17.85 -16.72 -59.60
N GLU A 1030 -17.49 -17.65 -58.70
CA GLU A 1030 -16.91 -17.44 -57.35
C GLU A 1030 -17.81 -16.82 -56.26
N ASP A 1031 -18.31 -17.69 -55.37
CA ASP A 1031 -18.17 -17.55 -53.91
C ASP A 1031 -18.41 -18.92 -53.26
N GLU A 1032 -17.36 -19.52 -52.68
CA GLU A 1032 -17.47 -20.72 -51.84
C GLU A 1032 -18.04 -20.34 -50.47
N TYR A 1033 -19.32 -19.96 -50.44
CA TYR A 1033 -20.20 -20.22 -49.32
C TYR A 1033 -21.23 -21.25 -49.79
N ASN A 1034 -21.03 -22.49 -49.38
CA ASN A 1034 -22.04 -23.57 -49.37
C ASN A 1034 -21.83 -24.28 -48.03
N TRP A 1035 -22.54 -23.91 -46.95
CA TRP A 1035 -23.85 -24.49 -46.60
C TRP A 1035 -24.10 -25.87 -47.23
N ARG A 1036 -23.61 -26.88 -46.51
CA ARG A 1036 -24.23 -28.20 -46.34
C ARG A 1036 -24.17 -28.58 -44.88
#